data_AF-A0A892IKN5-F1
#
_entry.id   AF-A0A892IKN5-F1
#
_cell.length_a   1.000
_cell.length_b   1.000
_cell.length_c   1.000
_cell.angle_alpha   90.00
_cell.angle_beta   90.00
_cell.angle_gamma   90.00
#
_symmetry.space_group_name_H-M   'P 1'
#
loop_
_entity.id
_entity.type
_entity.pdbx_description
1 polymer ?
#
loop_
_entity_poly.entity_id
_entity_poly.type
_entity_poly.pdbx_seq_one_letter_code
_entity_poly.pdbx_strand_id
1 'polypeptide(L)'
;MAVAHDTPAPLARVPDLGEAPPGSGHERALAELWESAPGWRGWLGTVDHKRIGVRYIVTAFAFLLLGGVEALAMRIQLARPNATLLTPAQYDALFTMHGVTMIFLYALPVLSGFANYLWPLMLGSRDMAFPRLNAFSYWTFLFAGVFLYASFPLGAVPDGGWFNYVPLTSLDYSAGANIDIYALGMILLGISTTGGAANFVVTLLRMRAHGMSIDRLPIIVWGTLTASVANLLAVPAVSLAFFLLWLDRNAGTHFFDVAHDGRPLLWQHLFWMFAHPWVYVVVLPAMGIVSDALPTFCRRPLVAYEAVAVSTVATMLIGFEVWVHHMFATGIAPLALAFFGAASMLISIPSAVAVFAWIATIWTGRPVFRTPFLYFAGFVLMFVIGGVSGVMTAAVPLDWQLTDTYFVVAHLHYVLLGINVFPVLGGITYWFPKFTGRMMNERFGRITFWVVLVGFNVGFFPMHVSGLLGMPRRIYTYPSGMGWDTSNLLTTIGSFVFGIGIVMFVINAWISARRGARAGENPWGAAGLEWSVASPTPVYNFAVLPLVASRHPLWETRGDTRRTSLRVGYRLADGREALAVTPLAASPSAILKMPDDTCMPFVLALLATGVFAAMLVRSPALVCIALAGCAAATAAWLWPRATLGQRARTPMRMRMPTPAATGARADEPASQAAPPGAPAACVEPLPVGSCGERASGWWGVLTLVATEAGLFGYLLFCYFYLQSQSAARWPPEGMPKLGLAAVNTIVLLSSSVFVWLAERAVRAGRRPRAVAALAVALALGIAFALVQLHEWRDRPYGPTAHLYGSLYFTITGFHLAHVVAGLLILALLTGWTAAGFFGRERRVALTVGGLYWHFVDVVWLFIFTALYVSPYWLRRS
;
A
#
# COMPACT_ATOMS: atom_id res chain seq x y z
N MET A 1 59.49 0.09 -3.91
CA MET A 1 58.07 0.48 -3.94
C MET A 1 57.31 -0.52 -4.80
N ALA A 2 56.73 -1.56 -4.20
CA ALA A 2 55.88 -2.50 -4.91
C ALA A 2 54.44 -1.98 -4.84
N VAL A 3 53.89 -1.57 -5.99
CA VAL A 3 52.48 -1.23 -6.16
C VAL A 3 51.70 -2.51 -5.88
N ALA A 4 51.00 -2.56 -4.74
CA ALA A 4 50.04 -3.62 -4.48
C ALA A 4 48.95 -3.52 -5.56
N HIS A 5 48.95 -4.49 -6.48
CA HIS A 5 47.82 -4.70 -7.38
C HIS A 5 46.59 -4.99 -6.52
N ASP A 6 45.70 -4.00 -6.42
CA ASP A 6 44.39 -4.12 -5.82
C ASP A 6 43.63 -5.22 -6.58
N THR A 7 43.53 -6.42 -5.99
CA THR A 7 42.77 -7.52 -6.59
C THR A 7 41.32 -7.09 -6.70
N PRO A 8 40.66 -7.23 -7.88
CA PRO A 8 39.27 -6.81 -8.04
C PRO A 8 38.39 -7.60 -7.05
N ALA A 9 37.63 -6.87 -6.23
CA ALA A 9 36.76 -7.47 -5.23
C ALA A 9 35.78 -8.48 -5.86
N PRO A 10 35.52 -9.62 -5.21
CA PRO A 10 34.69 -10.67 -5.78
C PRO A 10 33.22 -10.24 -5.89
N LEU A 11 32.54 -10.73 -6.94
CA LEU A 11 31.11 -10.46 -7.22
C LEU A 11 30.15 -11.36 -6.43
N ALA A 12 30.70 -12.41 -5.83
CA ALA A 12 29.97 -13.33 -4.99
C ALA A 12 30.77 -13.61 -3.71
N ARG A 13 30.06 -13.91 -2.62
CA ARG A 13 30.64 -14.23 -1.32
C ARG A 13 29.78 -15.29 -0.63
N VAL A 14 30.44 -16.25 0.02
CA VAL A 14 29.76 -17.18 0.94
C VAL A 14 29.39 -16.38 2.19
N PRO A 15 28.10 -16.25 2.54
CA PRO A 15 27.68 -15.50 3.72
C PRO A 15 28.22 -16.17 4.98
N ASP A 16 28.85 -15.38 5.84
CA ASP A 16 29.44 -15.87 7.10
C ASP A 16 28.35 -16.35 8.06
N LEU A 17 28.54 -17.52 8.66
CA LEU A 17 27.63 -18.13 9.63
C LEU A 17 28.30 -18.13 11.00
N GLY A 18 27.60 -17.64 12.02
CA GLY A 18 28.11 -17.69 13.39
C GLY A 18 27.17 -17.07 14.40
N GLU A 19 27.69 -16.90 15.61
CA GLU A 19 27.00 -16.25 16.71
C GLU A 19 27.37 -14.76 16.82
N ALA A 20 26.46 -13.98 17.40
CA ALA A 20 26.72 -12.62 17.86
C ALA A 20 26.08 -12.41 19.25
N PRO A 21 26.83 -12.68 20.33
CA PRO A 21 26.35 -12.46 21.69
C PRO A 21 26.04 -10.98 21.95
N PRO A 22 25.14 -10.66 22.90
CA PRO A 22 24.89 -9.29 23.34
C PRO A 22 26.19 -8.58 23.76
N GLY A 23 26.40 -7.35 23.29
CA GLY A 23 27.61 -6.54 23.53
C GLY A 23 28.82 -6.90 22.67
N SER A 24 28.70 -7.87 21.77
CA SER A 24 29.80 -8.27 20.86
C SER A 24 30.22 -7.12 19.93
N GLY A 25 31.45 -7.18 19.40
CA GLY A 25 31.94 -6.21 18.42
C GLY A 25 31.07 -6.16 17.15
N HIS A 26 30.52 -7.31 16.75
CA HIS A 26 29.59 -7.43 15.61
C HIS A 26 28.28 -6.65 15.85
N GLU A 27 27.69 -6.78 17.03
CA GLU A 27 26.46 -6.05 17.37
C GLU A 27 26.69 -4.53 17.42
N ARG A 28 27.80 -4.09 18.01
CA ARG A 28 28.18 -2.66 18.05
C ARG A 28 28.37 -2.09 16.64
N ALA A 29 29.07 -2.83 15.77
CA ALA A 29 29.24 -2.44 14.37
C ALA A 29 27.89 -2.31 13.64
N LEU A 30 26.95 -3.24 13.88
CA LEU A 30 25.61 -3.15 13.31
C LEU A 30 24.82 -1.95 13.85
N ALA A 31 24.91 -1.65 15.15
CA ALA A 31 24.28 -0.47 15.72
C ALA A 31 24.77 0.82 15.03
N GLU A 32 26.09 0.99 14.92
CA GLU A 32 26.69 2.16 14.25
C GLU A 32 26.31 2.26 12.76
N LEU A 33 26.25 1.12 12.05
CA LEU A 33 25.90 1.10 10.63
C LEU A 33 24.43 1.46 10.38
N TRP A 34 23.52 0.98 11.21
CA TRP A 34 22.07 1.12 11.00
C TRP A 34 21.44 2.31 11.73
N GLU A 35 22.19 2.97 12.61
CA GLU A 35 21.74 4.18 13.27
C GLU A 35 21.57 5.34 12.27
N SER A 36 20.45 6.03 12.39
CA SER A 36 20.19 7.27 11.64
C SER A 36 20.96 8.43 12.27
N ALA A 37 21.39 9.38 11.44
CA ALA A 37 22.01 10.62 11.92
C ALA A 37 21.12 11.33 12.97
N PRO A 38 21.70 11.99 13.99
CA PRO A 38 20.93 12.74 14.96
C PRO A 38 20.34 14.04 14.35
N GLY A 39 19.35 14.61 15.04
CA GLY A 39 18.75 15.90 14.69
C GLY A 39 17.75 15.85 13.52
N TRP A 40 17.39 17.03 13.01
CA TRP A 40 16.33 17.19 12.02
C TRP A 40 16.63 16.52 10.67
N ARG A 41 17.91 16.44 10.27
CA ARG A 41 18.33 15.80 9.02
C ARG A 41 18.05 14.30 9.05
N GLY A 42 18.42 13.61 10.13
CA GLY A 42 18.10 12.20 10.26
C GLY A 42 16.63 11.94 10.56
N TRP A 43 15.91 12.90 11.18
CA TRP A 43 14.46 12.81 11.27
C TRP A 43 13.83 12.85 9.87
N LEU A 44 14.12 13.83 9.03
CA LEU A 44 13.56 13.88 7.67
C LEU A 44 14.03 12.72 6.78
N GLY A 45 15.29 12.30 6.94
CA GLY A 45 15.95 11.37 6.03
C GLY A 45 15.97 9.89 6.44
N THR A 46 15.46 9.52 7.61
CA THR A 46 15.49 8.12 8.07
C THR A 46 14.73 7.19 7.12
N VAL A 47 15.31 6.03 6.87
CA VAL A 47 14.68 4.95 6.08
C VAL A 47 14.32 3.73 6.94
N ASP A 48 14.56 3.79 8.26
CA ASP A 48 14.24 2.70 9.19
C ASP A 48 12.72 2.45 9.21
N HIS A 49 12.33 1.24 8.77
CA HIS A 49 10.95 0.78 8.73
C HIS A 49 10.23 0.92 10.08
N LYS A 50 10.94 0.80 11.21
CA LYS A 50 10.35 0.96 12.56
C LYS A 50 9.93 2.40 12.79
N ARG A 51 10.80 3.36 12.48
CA ARG A 51 10.49 4.80 12.61
C ARG A 51 9.38 5.20 11.67
N ILE A 52 9.39 4.71 10.43
CA ILE A 52 8.34 4.96 9.44
C ILE A 52 7.01 4.35 9.90
N GLY A 53 7.02 3.12 10.41
CA GLY A 53 5.83 2.45 10.92
C GLY A 53 5.18 3.19 12.09
N VAL A 54 5.98 3.65 13.06
CA VAL A 54 5.49 4.48 14.18
C VAL A 54 4.90 5.80 13.67
N ARG A 55 5.52 6.43 12.67
CA ARG A 55 4.97 7.65 12.06
C ARG A 55 3.61 7.42 11.43
N TYR A 56 3.45 6.35 10.65
CA TYR A 56 2.15 5.98 10.09
C TYR A 56 1.10 5.79 11.19
N ILE A 57 1.41 5.05 12.26
CA ILE A 57 0.49 4.82 13.38
C ILE A 57 0.10 6.15 14.04
N VAL A 58 1.07 7.01 14.38
CA VAL A 58 0.80 8.28 15.06
C VAL A 58 -0.02 9.23 14.17
N THR A 59 0.37 9.38 12.90
CA THR A 59 -0.34 10.24 11.95
C THR A 59 -1.76 9.74 11.69
N ALA A 60 -1.95 8.43 11.52
CA ALA A 60 -3.28 7.84 11.36
C ALA A 60 -4.15 8.04 12.61
N PHE A 61 -3.59 7.91 13.82
CA PHE A 61 -4.31 8.21 15.07
C PHE A 61 -4.67 9.69 15.19
N ALA A 62 -3.83 10.61 14.70
CA ALA A 62 -4.21 12.02 14.63
C ALA A 62 -5.44 12.23 13.72
N PHE A 63 -5.46 11.59 12.55
CA PHE A 63 -6.63 11.60 11.67
C PHE A 63 -7.85 10.90 12.26
N LEU A 64 -7.68 9.82 13.05
CA LEU A 64 -8.77 9.19 13.81
C LEU A 64 -9.44 10.19 14.76
N LEU A 65 -8.63 11.00 15.46
CA LEU A 65 -9.15 12.01 16.38
C LEU A 65 -9.87 13.14 15.62
N LEU A 66 -9.30 13.61 14.50
CA LEU A 66 -9.94 14.63 13.66
C LEU A 66 -11.26 14.14 13.06
N GLY A 67 -11.27 12.97 12.42
CA GLY A 67 -12.48 12.34 11.90
C GLY A 67 -13.50 12.01 13.00
N GLY A 68 -13.04 11.70 14.22
CA GLY A 68 -13.89 11.55 15.40
C GLY A 68 -14.56 12.86 15.82
N VAL A 69 -13.84 13.99 15.79
CA VAL A 69 -14.41 15.32 16.07
C VAL A 69 -15.47 15.69 15.02
N GLU A 70 -15.19 15.44 13.73
CA GLU A 70 -16.15 15.63 12.63
C GLU A 70 -17.43 14.79 12.87
N ALA A 71 -17.27 13.53 13.27
CA ALA A 71 -18.41 12.66 13.62
C ALA A 71 -19.22 13.17 14.81
N LEU A 72 -18.55 13.59 15.89
CA LEU A 72 -19.23 14.06 17.10
C LEU A 72 -20.01 15.36 16.83
N ALA A 73 -19.49 16.27 15.99
CA ALA A 73 -20.21 17.46 15.57
C ALA A 73 -21.52 17.10 14.83
N MET A 74 -21.44 16.17 13.86
CA MET A 74 -22.64 15.64 13.19
C MET A 74 -23.60 14.95 14.15
N ARG A 75 -23.09 14.31 15.20
CA ARG A 75 -23.93 13.63 16.19
C ARG A 75 -24.63 14.56 17.15
N ILE A 76 -24.01 15.66 17.55
CA ILE A 76 -24.74 16.72 18.27
C ILE A 76 -25.89 17.27 17.42
N GLN A 77 -25.66 17.49 16.11
CA GLN A 77 -26.71 17.95 15.20
C GLN A 77 -27.89 16.97 15.11
N LEU A 78 -27.67 15.65 15.13
CA LEU A 78 -28.77 14.68 15.09
C LEU A 78 -29.25 14.20 16.46
N ALA A 79 -28.74 14.75 17.55
CA ALA A 79 -29.10 14.30 18.91
C ALA A 79 -30.59 14.48 19.22
N ARG A 80 -31.24 15.44 18.56
CA ARG A 80 -32.67 15.76 18.71
C ARG A 80 -33.28 16.17 17.38
N PRO A 81 -34.59 16.00 17.19
CA PRO A 81 -35.28 16.45 15.99
C PRO A 81 -35.18 17.98 15.82
N ASN A 82 -35.17 18.43 14.57
CA ASN A 82 -35.18 19.85 14.18
C ASN A 82 -34.05 20.70 14.82
N ALA A 83 -32.89 20.12 15.10
CA ALA A 83 -31.76 20.87 15.63
C ALA A 83 -31.14 21.80 14.56
N THR A 84 -30.45 22.85 15.02
CA THR A 84 -29.92 23.94 14.18
C THR A 84 -28.45 24.24 14.45
N LEU A 85 -27.66 23.27 14.94
CA LEU A 85 -26.24 23.46 15.22
C LEU A 85 -25.44 23.63 13.92
N LEU A 86 -25.73 22.79 12.92
CA LEU A 86 -25.08 22.79 11.62
C LEU A 86 -26.09 23.16 10.54
N THR A 87 -25.65 23.97 9.57
CA THR A 87 -26.39 24.14 8.32
C THR A 87 -26.27 22.88 7.45
N PRO A 88 -27.14 22.70 6.42
CA PRO A 88 -27.03 21.57 5.50
C PRO A 88 -25.64 21.47 4.86
N ALA A 89 -25.11 22.58 4.34
CA ALA A 89 -23.79 22.61 3.71
C ALA A 89 -22.65 22.25 4.68
N GLN A 90 -22.72 22.72 5.94
CA GLN A 90 -21.73 22.34 6.95
C GLN A 90 -21.82 20.86 7.32
N TYR A 91 -23.03 20.31 7.39
CA TYR A 91 -23.24 18.89 7.65
C TYR A 91 -22.69 18.03 6.52
N ASP A 92 -22.95 18.38 5.26
CA ASP A 92 -22.47 17.64 4.09
C ASP A 92 -20.94 17.70 3.97
N ALA A 93 -20.34 18.86 4.26
CA ALA A 93 -18.89 19.01 4.33
C ALA A 93 -18.25 18.13 5.41
N LEU A 94 -18.79 18.15 6.64
CA LEU A 94 -18.28 17.32 7.75
C LEU A 94 -18.52 15.84 7.50
N PHE A 95 -19.68 15.46 6.95
CA PHE A 95 -19.99 14.08 6.59
C PHE A 95 -19.01 13.54 5.54
N THR A 96 -18.72 14.35 4.53
CA THR A 96 -17.81 13.99 3.46
C THR A 96 -16.40 13.82 3.99
N MET A 97 -15.88 14.83 4.71
CA MET A 97 -14.53 14.77 5.28
C MET A 97 -14.39 13.68 6.35
N HIS A 98 -15.43 13.39 7.13
CA HIS A 98 -15.42 12.26 8.06
C HIS A 98 -15.20 10.95 7.32
N GLY A 99 -15.98 10.69 6.27
CA GLY A 99 -15.83 9.49 5.45
C GLY A 99 -14.44 9.39 4.82
N VAL A 100 -13.96 10.48 4.21
CA VAL A 100 -12.62 10.55 3.59
C VAL A 100 -11.51 10.30 4.61
N THR A 101 -11.58 10.95 5.77
CA THR A 101 -10.59 10.84 6.83
C THR A 101 -10.53 9.42 7.38
N MET A 102 -11.67 8.84 7.73
CA MET A 102 -11.73 7.54 8.39
C MET A 102 -11.29 6.41 7.45
N ILE A 103 -11.75 6.45 6.21
CA ILE A 103 -11.45 5.43 5.19
C ILE A 103 -10.00 5.61 4.74
N PHE A 104 -9.64 6.77 4.20
CA PHE A 104 -8.39 6.91 3.48
C PHE A 104 -7.21 7.38 4.33
N LEU A 105 -7.44 8.21 5.35
CA LEU A 105 -6.36 8.79 6.16
C LEU A 105 -6.10 8.06 7.48
N TYR A 106 -7.03 7.22 7.93
CA TYR A 106 -6.90 6.40 9.13
C TYR A 106 -6.78 4.89 8.84
N ALA A 107 -7.83 4.27 8.27
CA ALA A 107 -8.03 2.83 8.36
C ALA A 107 -6.92 2.00 7.70
N LEU A 108 -6.50 2.36 6.48
CA LEU A 108 -5.37 1.71 5.80
C LEU A 108 -4.01 2.20 6.32
N PRO A 109 -3.76 3.51 6.51
CA PRO A 109 -2.48 4.00 7.03
C PRO A 109 -2.06 3.39 8.37
N VAL A 110 -2.99 3.18 9.32
CA VAL A 110 -2.65 2.57 10.61
C VAL A 110 -2.18 1.11 10.45
N LEU A 111 -2.85 0.34 9.60
CA LEU A 111 -2.50 -1.05 9.30
C LEU A 111 -1.18 -1.14 8.53
N SER A 112 -0.95 -0.20 7.61
CA SER A 112 0.33 -0.04 6.92
C SER A 112 1.44 0.29 7.91
N GLY A 113 1.15 1.07 8.97
CA GLY A 113 2.09 1.36 10.05
C GLY A 113 2.50 0.11 10.86
N PHE A 114 1.54 -0.76 11.18
CA PHE A 114 1.81 -2.08 11.77
C PHE A 114 2.68 -2.94 10.86
N ALA A 115 2.30 -3.08 9.59
CA ALA A 115 3.06 -3.88 8.64
C ALA A 115 4.49 -3.36 8.48
N ASN A 116 4.66 -2.04 8.33
CA ASN A 116 5.96 -1.38 8.29
C ASN A 116 6.83 -1.75 9.48
N TYR A 117 6.29 -1.67 10.70
CA TYR A 117 7.07 -1.94 11.89
C TYR A 117 7.37 -3.45 12.05
N LEU A 118 6.36 -4.30 11.88
CA LEU A 118 6.41 -5.70 12.27
C LEU A 118 7.00 -6.61 11.21
N TRP A 119 6.82 -6.33 9.92
CA TRP A 119 7.19 -7.29 8.87
C TRP A 119 8.66 -7.69 8.90
N PRO A 120 9.64 -6.77 8.90
CA PRO A 120 11.04 -7.22 8.97
C PRO A 120 11.34 -8.04 10.23
N LEU A 121 10.67 -7.77 11.35
CA LEU A 121 10.81 -8.55 12.57
C LEU A 121 10.20 -9.96 12.43
N MET A 122 8.98 -10.04 11.92
CA MET A 122 8.27 -11.30 11.70
C MET A 122 8.90 -12.16 10.59
N LEU A 123 9.51 -11.53 9.59
CA LEU A 123 10.19 -12.19 8.49
C LEU A 123 11.66 -12.50 8.78
N GLY A 124 12.22 -12.05 9.91
CA GLY A 124 13.62 -12.29 10.28
C GLY A 124 14.63 -11.54 9.40
N SER A 125 14.27 -10.32 8.96
CA SER A 125 15.10 -9.45 8.13
C SER A 125 15.45 -8.13 8.84
N ARG A 126 16.40 -7.39 8.27
CA ARG A 126 16.83 -6.09 8.86
C ARG A 126 15.97 -4.91 8.44
N ASP A 127 15.37 -4.98 7.27
CA ASP A 127 14.56 -3.90 6.70
C ASP A 127 13.72 -4.44 5.53
N MET A 128 12.96 -3.55 4.89
CA MET A 128 12.15 -3.83 3.71
C MET A 128 12.93 -3.71 2.39
N ALA A 129 12.32 -4.16 1.28
CA ALA A 129 12.93 -4.19 -0.05
C ALA A 129 13.33 -2.83 -0.61
N PHE A 130 12.52 -1.80 -0.34
CA PHE A 130 12.74 -0.43 -0.81
C PHE A 130 12.61 0.58 0.34
N PRO A 131 13.61 0.69 1.23
CA PRO A 131 13.53 1.57 2.40
C PRO A 131 13.29 3.05 2.04
N ARG A 132 13.87 3.52 0.94
CA ARG A 132 13.65 4.90 0.44
C ARG A 132 12.26 5.13 -0.14
N LEU A 133 11.72 4.15 -0.88
CA LEU A 133 10.36 4.21 -1.41
C LEU A 133 9.34 4.18 -0.27
N ASN A 134 9.66 3.46 0.80
CA ASN A 134 8.86 3.43 2.01
C ASN A 134 8.82 4.78 2.74
N ALA A 135 9.95 5.48 2.82
CA ALA A 135 9.97 6.84 3.35
C ALA A 135 9.16 7.79 2.46
N PHE A 136 9.25 7.63 1.13
CA PHE A 136 8.50 8.43 0.16
C PHE A 136 6.99 8.21 0.32
N SER A 137 6.53 6.96 0.42
CA SER A 137 5.10 6.67 0.59
C SER A 137 4.55 7.35 1.85
N TYR A 138 5.28 7.30 2.97
CA TYR A 138 4.87 7.99 4.20
C TYR A 138 4.72 9.50 4.02
N TRP A 139 5.72 10.16 3.44
CA TRP A 139 5.67 11.62 3.26
C TRP A 139 4.56 12.04 2.30
N THR A 140 4.35 11.29 1.22
CA THR A 140 3.25 11.52 0.28
C THR A 140 1.89 11.33 0.96
N PHE A 141 1.74 10.32 1.84
CA PHE A 141 0.52 10.14 2.64
C PHE A 141 0.26 11.34 3.55
N LEU A 142 1.27 11.78 4.31
CA LEU A 142 1.12 12.93 5.20
C LEU A 142 0.71 14.18 4.42
N PHE A 143 1.38 14.46 3.30
CA PHE A 143 1.08 15.64 2.49
C PHE A 143 -0.26 15.54 1.77
N ALA A 144 -0.71 14.35 1.35
CA ALA A 144 -2.07 14.16 0.83
C ALA A 144 -3.13 14.49 1.89
N GLY A 145 -2.92 14.03 3.14
CA GLY A 145 -3.82 14.37 4.25
C GLY A 145 -3.82 15.87 4.57
N VAL A 146 -2.65 16.51 4.60
CA VAL A 146 -2.54 17.97 4.77
C VAL A 146 -3.20 18.72 3.61
N PHE A 147 -3.03 18.26 2.37
CA PHE A 147 -3.65 18.85 1.18
C PHE A 147 -5.18 18.81 1.26
N LEU A 148 -5.75 17.67 1.67
CA LEU A 148 -7.20 17.54 1.89
C LEU A 148 -7.69 18.45 3.04
N TYR A 149 -6.99 18.47 4.17
CA TYR A 149 -7.38 19.30 5.33
C TYR A 149 -7.13 20.80 5.14
N ALA A 150 -6.29 21.19 4.18
CA ALA A 150 -6.13 22.60 3.80
C ALA A 150 -7.44 23.20 3.25
N SER A 151 -8.40 22.36 2.84
CA SER A 151 -9.74 22.79 2.42
C SER A 151 -10.53 23.53 3.52
N PHE A 152 -10.35 23.19 4.80
CA PHE A 152 -11.03 23.83 5.93
C PHE A 152 -10.70 25.33 6.05
N PRO A 153 -9.42 25.75 6.20
CA PRO A 153 -9.09 27.16 6.26
C PRO A 153 -9.33 27.90 4.94
N LEU A 154 -9.38 27.19 3.79
CA LEU A 154 -9.72 27.77 2.49
C LEU A 154 -11.23 27.95 2.27
N GLY A 155 -12.08 27.43 3.16
CA GLY A 155 -13.54 27.48 3.01
C GLY A 155 -14.08 26.65 1.83
N ALA A 156 -13.30 25.67 1.36
CA ALA A 156 -13.59 24.86 0.18
C ALA A 156 -13.61 23.37 0.55
N VAL A 157 -14.26 23.02 1.65
CA VAL A 157 -14.32 21.64 2.17
C VAL A 157 -15.13 20.75 1.21
N PRO A 158 -14.62 19.55 0.83
CA PRO A 158 -15.39 18.58 0.05
C PRO A 158 -16.75 18.27 0.70
N ASP A 159 -17.82 18.22 -0.09
CA ASP A 159 -19.22 18.07 0.34
C ASP A 159 -20.04 17.07 -0.49
N GLY A 160 -19.44 16.41 -1.49
CA GLY A 160 -20.11 15.43 -2.37
C GLY A 160 -20.30 14.02 -1.79
N GLY A 161 -20.02 13.82 -0.50
CA GLY A 161 -19.90 12.51 0.14
C GLY A 161 -18.61 11.77 -0.26
N TRP A 162 -18.16 10.81 0.55
CA TRP A 162 -16.88 10.12 0.30
C TRP A 162 -16.81 9.35 -1.02
N PHE A 163 -17.95 8.96 -1.60
CA PHE A 163 -18.00 8.33 -2.93
C PHE A 163 -18.31 9.30 -4.09
N ASN A 164 -18.57 10.58 -3.79
CA ASN A 164 -18.45 11.70 -4.73
C ASN A 164 -19.17 11.54 -6.09
N TYR A 165 -20.43 11.07 -6.07
CA TYR A 165 -21.15 10.75 -7.31
C TYR A 165 -21.42 11.95 -8.21
N VAL A 166 -21.14 11.76 -9.49
CA VAL A 166 -21.72 12.55 -10.58
C VAL A 166 -23.21 12.17 -10.77
N PRO A 167 -24.09 13.10 -11.16
CA PRO A 167 -23.78 14.47 -11.59
C PRO A 167 -23.68 15.50 -10.45
N LEU A 168 -23.97 15.15 -9.19
CA LEU A 168 -23.93 16.10 -8.06
C LEU A 168 -22.55 16.81 -7.92
N THR A 169 -21.47 16.11 -8.29
CA THR A 169 -20.10 16.61 -8.21
C THR A 169 -19.60 17.23 -9.51
N SER A 170 -20.47 17.38 -10.52
CA SER A 170 -20.20 18.15 -11.74
C SER A 170 -20.33 19.65 -11.48
N LEU A 171 -19.84 20.48 -12.42
CA LEU A 171 -19.89 21.94 -12.28
C LEU A 171 -21.30 22.52 -12.19
N ASP A 172 -22.30 21.83 -12.76
CA ASP A 172 -23.71 22.26 -12.74
C ASP A 172 -24.28 22.35 -11.32
N TYR A 173 -23.77 21.53 -10.40
CA TYR A 173 -24.26 21.44 -9.03
C TYR A 173 -23.21 21.87 -8.00
N SER A 174 -21.92 21.60 -8.25
CA SER A 174 -20.81 21.86 -7.34
C SER A 174 -19.70 22.66 -8.03
N ALA A 175 -19.93 23.97 -8.26
CA ALA A 175 -18.99 24.83 -8.99
C ALA A 175 -17.70 25.20 -8.25
N GLY A 176 -17.66 25.01 -6.92
CA GLY A 176 -16.50 25.36 -6.09
C GLY A 176 -15.28 24.44 -6.29
N ALA A 177 -14.14 24.87 -5.74
CA ALA A 177 -12.88 24.11 -5.78
C ALA A 177 -12.86 22.89 -4.84
N ASN A 178 -13.87 22.72 -3.99
CA ASN A 178 -14.01 21.65 -3.00
C ASN A 178 -13.87 20.25 -3.63
N ILE A 179 -14.56 20.00 -4.75
CA ILE A 179 -14.46 18.71 -5.45
C ILE A 179 -13.10 18.54 -6.13
N ASP A 180 -12.47 19.62 -6.60
CA ASP A 180 -11.15 19.56 -7.23
C ASP A 180 -10.05 19.24 -6.19
N ILE A 181 -10.15 19.80 -4.98
CA ILE A 181 -9.29 19.43 -3.84
C ILE A 181 -9.44 17.95 -3.53
N TYR A 182 -10.67 17.44 -3.49
CA TYR A 182 -10.90 16.03 -3.21
C TYR A 182 -10.29 15.13 -4.28
N ALA A 183 -10.56 15.43 -5.56
CA ALA A 183 -10.06 14.64 -6.68
C ALA A 183 -8.52 14.59 -6.72
N LEU A 184 -7.86 15.75 -6.64
CA LEU A 184 -6.40 15.84 -6.67
C LEU A 184 -5.77 15.23 -5.41
N GLY A 185 -6.36 15.42 -4.24
CA GLY A 185 -5.89 14.83 -2.99
C GLY A 185 -5.94 13.30 -2.98
N MET A 186 -6.99 12.72 -3.57
CA MET A 186 -7.11 11.27 -3.70
C MET A 186 -6.09 10.67 -4.68
N ILE A 187 -5.80 11.34 -5.79
CA ILE A 187 -4.75 10.90 -6.71
C ILE A 187 -3.38 10.95 -6.03
N LEU A 188 -3.08 12.03 -5.29
CA LEU A 188 -1.85 12.16 -4.51
C LEU A 188 -1.71 11.04 -3.46
N LEU A 189 -2.80 10.71 -2.76
CA LEU A 189 -2.82 9.58 -1.83
C LEU A 189 -2.64 8.21 -2.52
N GLY A 190 -3.17 8.06 -3.74
CA GLY A 190 -2.98 6.88 -4.57
C GLY A 190 -1.50 6.58 -4.81
N ILE A 191 -0.68 7.61 -5.09
CA ILE A 191 0.77 7.48 -5.26
C ILE A 191 1.45 6.88 -4.02
N SER A 192 1.06 7.35 -2.83
CA SER A 192 1.55 6.80 -1.56
C SER A 192 1.20 5.32 -1.42
N THR A 193 -0.06 4.99 -1.64
CA THR A 193 -0.60 3.64 -1.45
C THR A 193 0.06 2.63 -2.40
N THR A 194 0.21 2.97 -3.67
CA THR A 194 0.87 2.13 -4.68
C THR A 194 2.34 1.89 -4.35
N GLY A 195 3.08 2.93 -3.94
CA GLY A 195 4.48 2.79 -3.54
C GLY A 195 4.68 1.91 -2.31
N GLY A 196 3.79 2.03 -1.31
CA GLY A 196 3.77 1.16 -0.13
C GLY A 196 3.46 -0.30 -0.49
N ALA A 197 2.43 -0.53 -1.31
CA ALA A 197 2.02 -1.86 -1.75
C ALA A 197 3.14 -2.59 -2.52
N ALA A 198 3.80 -1.91 -3.46
CA ALA A 198 4.95 -2.46 -4.19
C ALA A 198 6.07 -2.89 -3.23
N ASN A 199 6.37 -2.06 -2.22
CA ASN A 199 7.39 -2.37 -1.24
C ASN A 199 7.05 -3.60 -0.39
N PHE A 200 5.80 -3.75 0.06
CA PHE A 200 5.37 -4.96 0.76
C PHE A 200 5.47 -6.19 -0.13
N VAL A 201 4.91 -6.17 -1.34
CA VAL A 201 4.97 -7.33 -2.25
C VAL A 201 6.40 -7.81 -2.46
N VAL A 202 7.34 -6.91 -2.78
CA VAL A 202 8.74 -7.30 -3.01
C VAL A 202 9.45 -7.74 -1.73
N THR A 203 9.15 -7.12 -0.59
CA THR A 203 9.73 -7.51 0.71
C THR A 203 9.41 -8.97 1.03
N LEU A 204 8.16 -9.39 0.83
CA LEU A 204 7.80 -10.79 1.07
C LEU A 204 8.50 -11.75 0.10
N LEU A 205 8.46 -11.43 -1.20
CA LEU A 205 9.00 -12.31 -2.23
C LEU A 205 10.52 -12.49 -2.10
N ARG A 206 11.23 -11.51 -1.51
CA ARG A 206 12.69 -11.45 -1.55
C ARG A 206 13.39 -11.35 -0.20
N MET A 207 12.78 -10.92 0.89
CA MET A 207 13.48 -10.56 2.13
C MET A 207 12.99 -11.30 3.37
N ARG A 208 12.74 -12.61 3.25
CA ARG A 208 12.46 -13.50 4.38
C ARG A 208 13.73 -14.15 4.88
N ALA A 209 13.70 -14.60 6.13
CA ALA A 209 14.72 -15.44 6.72
C ALA A 209 14.85 -16.78 5.97
N HIS A 210 16.05 -17.33 5.98
CA HIS A 210 16.32 -18.61 5.34
C HIS A 210 15.47 -19.71 5.97
N GLY A 211 14.80 -20.51 5.13
CA GLY A 211 13.92 -21.60 5.55
C GLY A 211 12.47 -21.19 5.85
N MET A 212 12.13 -19.89 5.82
CA MET A 212 10.75 -19.42 5.95
C MET A 212 9.98 -19.56 4.61
N SER A 213 9.64 -20.78 4.24
CA SER A 213 8.76 -21.03 3.09
C SER A 213 7.35 -20.49 3.31
N ILE A 214 6.58 -20.38 2.23
CA ILE A 214 5.24 -19.75 2.23
C ILE A 214 4.24 -20.37 3.24
N ASP A 215 4.36 -21.67 3.53
CA ASP A 215 3.54 -22.40 4.50
C ASP A 215 3.85 -22.01 5.97
N ARG A 216 4.96 -21.32 6.22
CA ARG A 216 5.41 -20.87 7.56
C ARG A 216 5.14 -19.39 7.83
N LEU A 217 4.50 -18.68 6.90
CA LEU A 217 4.24 -17.25 7.06
C LEU A 217 3.23 -16.97 8.19
N PRO A 218 3.37 -15.86 8.92
CA PRO A 218 2.30 -15.37 9.80
C PRO A 218 1.05 -14.96 8.98
N ILE A 219 -0.15 -15.04 9.56
CA ILE A 219 -1.39 -14.66 8.87
C ILE A 219 -1.45 -13.14 8.59
N ILE A 220 -0.87 -12.28 9.44
CA ILE A 220 -0.75 -10.84 9.16
C ILE A 220 0.05 -10.54 7.89
N VAL A 221 1.01 -11.40 7.56
CA VAL A 221 1.77 -11.31 6.32
C VAL A 221 0.91 -11.72 5.13
N TRP A 222 0.12 -12.81 5.24
CA TRP A 222 -0.86 -13.17 4.22
C TRP A 222 -1.89 -12.06 3.97
N GLY A 223 -2.52 -11.54 5.03
CA GLY A 223 -3.53 -10.49 4.93
C GLY A 223 -2.98 -9.21 4.31
N THR A 224 -1.80 -8.78 4.72
CA THR A 224 -1.16 -7.57 4.18
C THR A 224 -0.63 -7.76 2.76
N LEU A 225 -0.12 -8.95 2.42
CA LEU A 225 0.29 -9.28 1.05
C LEU A 225 -0.90 -9.21 0.11
N THR A 226 -1.98 -9.91 0.45
CA THR A 226 -3.21 -9.94 -0.36
C THR A 226 -3.77 -8.53 -0.52
N ALA A 227 -3.81 -7.74 0.56
CA ALA A 227 -4.19 -6.33 0.51
C ALA A 227 -3.27 -5.48 -0.40
N SER A 228 -1.97 -5.72 -0.36
CA SER A 228 -0.99 -4.98 -1.18
C SER A 228 -1.11 -5.32 -2.67
N VAL A 229 -1.26 -6.60 -3.02
CA VAL A 229 -1.51 -7.01 -4.41
C VAL A 229 -2.81 -6.40 -4.93
N ALA A 230 -3.87 -6.41 -4.10
CA ALA A 230 -5.13 -5.78 -4.45
C ALA A 230 -5.00 -4.28 -4.67
N ASN A 231 -4.26 -3.57 -3.82
CA ASN A 231 -4.00 -2.13 -4.01
C ASN A 231 -3.32 -1.82 -5.34
N LEU A 232 -2.37 -2.66 -5.79
CA LEU A 232 -1.73 -2.48 -7.10
C LEU A 232 -2.71 -2.59 -8.26
N LEU A 233 -3.82 -3.31 -8.11
CA LEU A 233 -4.84 -3.47 -9.15
C LEU A 233 -6.02 -2.51 -8.98
N ALA A 234 -6.45 -2.22 -7.75
CA ALA A 234 -7.65 -1.45 -7.45
C ALA A 234 -7.43 0.07 -7.43
N VAL A 235 -6.31 0.55 -6.87
CA VAL A 235 -6.01 1.99 -6.75
C VAL A 235 -6.00 2.72 -8.10
N PRO A 236 -5.54 2.11 -9.22
CA PRO A 236 -5.67 2.71 -10.54
C PRO A 236 -7.10 3.07 -10.94
N ALA A 237 -8.12 2.27 -10.58
CA ALA A 237 -9.50 2.53 -10.94
C ALA A 237 -10.04 3.84 -10.33
N VAL A 238 -9.80 4.05 -9.03
CA VAL A 238 -10.25 5.27 -8.34
C VAL A 238 -9.42 6.49 -8.73
N SER A 239 -8.12 6.29 -8.96
CA SER A 239 -7.23 7.37 -9.41
C SER A 239 -7.66 7.86 -10.80
N LEU A 240 -8.03 6.92 -11.68
CA LEU A 240 -8.62 7.23 -12.97
C LEU A 240 -9.97 7.93 -12.81
N ALA A 241 -10.90 7.41 -11.98
CA ALA A 241 -12.20 8.03 -11.77
C ALA A 241 -12.07 9.51 -11.39
N PHE A 242 -11.29 9.83 -10.35
CA PHE A 242 -11.05 11.20 -9.91
C PHE A 242 -10.34 12.04 -10.97
N PHE A 243 -9.41 11.47 -11.74
CA PHE A 243 -8.75 12.19 -12.82
C PHE A 243 -9.72 12.55 -13.95
N LEU A 244 -10.57 11.60 -14.39
CA LEU A 244 -11.59 11.85 -15.39
C LEU A 244 -12.59 12.92 -14.91
N LEU A 245 -12.99 12.89 -13.63
CA LEU A 245 -13.87 13.93 -13.08
C LEU A 245 -13.18 15.28 -13.03
N TRP A 246 -11.90 15.33 -12.64
CA TRP A 246 -11.14 16.56 -12.67
C TRP A 246 -11.03 17.12 -14.10
N LEU A 247 -10.84 16.27 -15.12
CA LEU A 247 -10.87 16.68 -16.53
C LEU A 247 -12.25 17.20 -16.97
N ASP A 248 -13.35 16.53 -16.62
CA ASP A 248 -14.70 17.02 -16.96
C ASP A 248 -14.94 18.40 -16.35
N ARG A 249 -14.46 18.63 -15.12
CA ARG A 249 -14.62 19.90 -14.40
C ARG A 249 -13.65 21.01 -14.83
N ASN A 250 -12.46 20.68 -15.32
CA ASN A 250 -11.40 21.69 -15.53
C ASN A 250 -10.86 21.76 -16.96
N ALA A 251 -11.06 20.72 -17.76
CA ALA A 251 -10.57 20.60 -19.13
C ALA A 251 -11.69 20.46 -20.17
N GLY A 252 -12.97 20.42 -19.75
CA GLY A 252 -14.13 20.39 -20.65
C GLY A 252 -14.32 19.05 -21.37
N THR A 253 -13.85 17.95 -20.79
CA THR A 253 -14.15 16.60 -21.29
C THR A 253 -15.58 16.18 -20.93
N HIS A 254 -16.04 15.06 -21.51
CA HIS A 254 -17.44 14.64 -21.41
C HIS A 254 -17.63 13.19 -20.91
N PHE A 255 -16.79 12.68 -20.02
CA PHE A 255 -16.89 11.27 -19.57
C PHE A 255 -18.22 10.96 -18.86
N PHE A 256 -18.66 11.90 -18.02
CA PHE A 256 -19.87 11.76 -17.20
C PHE A 256 -21.00 12.71 -17.64
N ASP A 257 -20.70 13.65 -18.54
CA ASP A 257 -21.63 14.65 -19.06
C ASP A 257 -22.67 14.05 -20.01
N VAL A 258 -23.91 13.95 -19.54
CA VAL A 258 -25.04 13.40 -20.31
C VAL A 258 -25.35 14.21 -21.56
N ALA A 259 -25.13 15.53 -21.56
CA ALA A 259 -25.45 16.39 -22.70
C ALA A 259 -24.59 16.07 -23.93
N HIS A 260 -23.39 15.52 -23.72
CA HIS A 260 -22.45 15.12 -24.76
C HIS A 260 -22.22 13.60 -24.79
N ASP A 261 -23.26 12.83 -24.44
CA ASP A 261 -23.33 11.36 -24.48
C ASP A 261 -22.48 10.62 -23.42
N GLY A 262 -21.93 11.31 -22.41
CA GLY A 262 -21.32 10.72 -21.23
C GLY A 262 -22.32 9.90 -20.38
N ARG A 263 -21.80 9.09 -19.44
CA ARG A 263 -22.61 8.20 -18.59
C ARG A 263 -22.23 8.33 -17.11
N PRO A 264 -23.08 8.91 -16.24
CA PRO A 264 -22.82 9.01 -14.81
C PRO A 264 -22.55 7.66 -14.13
N LEU A 265 -23.18 6.57 -14.59
CA LEU A 265 -22.95 5.22 -14.04
C LEU A 265 -21.52 4.71 -14.23
N LEU A 266 -20.76 5.24 -15.19
CA LEU A 266 -19.34 4.92 -15.34
C LEU A 266 -18.56 5.26 -14.06
N TRP A 267 -18.88 6.39 -13.41
CA TRP A 267 -18.25 6.78 -12.14
C TRP A 267 -18.46 5.71 -11.08
N GLN A 268 -19.70 5.22 -10.94
CA GLN A 268 -20.02 4.19 -9.95
C GLN A 268 -19.27 2.89 -10.22
N HIS A 269 -19.18 2.48 -11.49
CA HIS A 269 -18.38 1.31 -11.87
C HIS A 269 -16.92 1.48 -11.46
N LEU A 270 -16.25 2.56 -11.87
CA LEU A 270 -14.84 2.78 -11.55
C LEU A 270 -14.58 2.91 -10.05
N PHE A 271 -15.44 3.67 -9.36
CA PHE A 271 -15.32 3.88 -7.92
C PHE A 271 -15.50 2.56 -7.16
N TRP A 272 -16.50 1.74 -7.50
CA TRP A 272 -16.75 0.50 -6.76
C TRP A 272 -15.83 -0.66 -7.15
N MET A 273 -15.34 -0.70 -8.40
CA MET A 273 -14.24 -1.59 -8.81
C MET A 273 -12.99 -1.39 -7.95
N PHE A 274 -12.80 -0.17 -7.43
CA PHE A 274 -11.81 0.10 -6.39
C PHE A 274 -12.36 -0.21 -4.99
N ALA A 275 -13.44 0.46 -4.60
CA ALA A 275 -13.80 0.62 -3.20
C ALA A 275 -14.25 -0.71 -2.58
N HIS A 276 -14.84 -1.63 -3.35
CA HIS A 276 -15.23 -2.91 -2.79
C HIS A 276 -14.03 -3.85 -2.51
N PRO A 277 -13.09 -4.10 -3.44
CA PRO A 277 -11.83 -4.76 -3.10
C PRO A 277 -11.10 -4.06 -1.95
N TRP A 278 -11.15 -2.72 -1.94
CA TRP A 278 -10.47 -1.91 -0.94
C TRP A 278 -11.02 -2.10 0.48
N VAL A 279 -12.33 -2.40 0.68
CA VAL A 279 -12.80 -2.73 2.04
C VAL A 279 -12.08 -3.97 2.59
N TYR A 280 -11.73 -4.95 1.75
CA TYR A 280 -10.94 -6.10 2.19
C TYR A 280 -9.47 -5.75 2.43
N VAL A 281 -8.93 -4.73 1.75
CA VAL A 281 -7.59 -4.20 2.05
C VAL A 281 -7.51 -3.71 3.52
N VAL A 282 -8.61 -3.20 4.07
CA VAL A 282 -8.71 -2.83 5.49
C VAL A 282 -8.95 -4.03 6.40
N VAL A 283 -9.82 -4.95 5.99
CA VAL A 283 -10.23 -6.08 6.84
C VAL A 283 -9.13 -7.13 6.98
N LEU A 284 -8.46 -7.53 5.90
CA LEU A 284 -7.54 -8.67 5.90
C LEU A 284 -6.30 -8.48 6.80
N PRO A 285 -5.63 -7.31 6.82
CA PRO A 285 -4.52 -7.10 7.77
C PRO A 285 -4.99 -7.08 9.22
N ALA A 286 -6.19 -6.55 9.50
CA ALA A 286 -6.77 -6.54 10.84
C ALA A 286 -7.12 -7.95 11.33
N MET A 287 -7.71 -8.78 10.45
CA MET A 287 -7.89 -10.22 10.69
C MET A 287 -6.55 -10.91 10.96
N GLY A 288 -5.50 -10.51 10.24
CA GLY A 288 -4.16 -11.04 10.42
C GLY A 288 -3.54 -10.70 11.77
N ILE A 289 -3.69 -9.45 12.25
CA ILE A 289 -3.31 -9.05 13.61
C ILE A 289 -3.94 -9.99 14.64
N VAL A 290 -5.26 -10.21 14.55
CA VAL A 290 -5.98 -11.08 15.49
C VAL A 290 -5.50 -12.53 15.35
N SER A 291 -5.36 -13.02 14.12
CA SER A 291 -4.99 -14.41 13.85
C SER A 291 -3.61 -14.81 14.39
N ASP A 292 -2.66 -13.88 14.44
CA ASP A 292 -1.32 -14.14 14.98
C ASP A 292 -1.17 -13.76 16.46
N ALA A 293 -1.93 -12.77 16.97
CA ALA A 293 -1.81 -12.31 18.35
C ALA A 293 -2.76 -13.02 19.34
N LEU A 294 -4.00 -13.33 18.94
CA LEU A 294 -4.96 -14.07 19.77
C LEU A 294 -4.42 -15.43 20.28
N PRO A 295 -3.73 -16.25 19.47
CA PRO A 295 -3.24 -17.56 19.90
C PRO A 295 -2.28 -17.48 21.10
N THR A 296 -1.47 -16.41 21.21
CA THR A 296 -0.58 -16.17 22.37
C THR A 296 -1.35 -16.18 23.68
N PHE A 297 -2.52 -15.55 23.71
CA PHE A 297 -3.36 -15.48 24.90
C PHE A 297 -4.22 -16.73 25.09
N CYS A 298 -4.35 -17.58 24.07
CA CYS A 298 -4.99 -18.89 24.17
C CYS A 298 -3.99 -20.01 24.50
N ARG A 299 -2.68 -19.70 24.58
CA ARG A 299 -1.60 -20.66 24.86
C ARG A 299 -1.60 -21.88 23.93
N ARG A 300 -1.98 -21.65 22.67
CA ARG A 300 -1.98 -22.67 21.62
C ARG A 300 -1.81 -22.04 20.24
N PRO A 301 -1.35 -22.78 19.24
CA PRO A 301 -1.41 -22.35 17.85
C PRO A 301 -2.84 -22.12 17.35
N LEU A 302 -2.95 -21.27 16.32
CA LEU A 302 -4.19 -21.01 15.59
C LEU A 302 -4.76 -22.33 15.02
N VAL A 303 -6.03 -22.61 15.31
CA VAL A 303 -6.76 -23.73 14.70
C VAL A 303 -6.90 -23.49 13.20
N ALA A 304 -6.72 -24.54 12.39
CA ALA A 304 -6.97 -24.51 10.94
C ALA A 304 -6.22 -23.40 10.17
N TYR A 305 -4.96 -23.13 10.54
CA TYR A 305 -4.11 -22.11 9.89
C TYR A 305 -4.19 -22.14 8.36
N GLU A 306 -4.09 -23.32 7.74
CA GLU A 306 -4.06 -23.43 6.27
C GLU A 306 -5.38 -22.95 5.65
N ALA A 307 -6.51 -23.33 6.24
CA ALA A 307 -7.83 -22.89 5.81
C ALA A 307 -7.99 -21.36 5.98
N VAL A 308 -7.46 -20.78 7.06
CA VAL A 308 -7.49 -19.32 7.28
C VAL A 308 -6.62 -18.59 6.26
N ALA A 309 -5.41 -19.09 5.97
CA ALA A 309 -4.50 -18.51 4.98
C ALA A 309 -5.13 -18.54 3.56
N VAL A 310 -5.69 -19.68 3.15
CA VAL A 310 -6.38 -19.81 1.86
C VAL A 310 -7.62 -18.91 1.81
N SER A 311 -8.41 -18.86 2.89
CA SER A 311 -9.60 -18.01 2.98
C SER A 311 -9.25 -16.52 2.86
N THR A 312 -8.11 -16.10 3.42
CA THR A 312 -7.60 -14.72 3.29
C THR A 312 -7.38 -14.34 1.82
N VAL A 313 -6.76 -15.22 1.03
CA VAL A 313 -6.54 -15.00 -0.40
C VAL A 313 -7.86 -15.08 -1.18
N ALA A 314 -8.68 -16.09 -0.92
CA ALA A 314 -9.96 -16.31 -1.59
C ALA A 314 -10.93 -15.13 -1.40
N THR A 315 -10.97 -14.54 -0.20
CA THR A 315 -11.80 -13.37 0.11
C THR A 315 -11.51 -12.21 -0.85
N MET A 316 -10.23 -11.94 -1.12
CA MET A 316 -9.85 -10.84 -2.01
C MET A 316 -10.13 -11.15 -3.48
N LEU A 317 -9.86 -12.39 -3.93
CA LEU A 317 -10.15 -12.79 -5.31
C LEU A 317 -11.63 -12.59 -5.65
N ILE A 318 -12.52 -13.10 -4.78
CA ILE A 318 -13.96 -12.89 -4.94
C ILE A 318 -14.32 -11.42 -4.73
N GLY A 319 -13.60 -10.69 -3.86
CA GLY A 319 -13.79 -9.26 -3.64
C GLY A 319 -13.65 -8.39 -4.90
N PHE A 320 -12.85 -8.81 -5.89
CA PHE A 320 -12.77 -8.15 -7.21
C PHE A 320 -13.99 -8.43 -8.11
N GLU A 321 -14.83 -9.41 -7.78
CA GLU A 321 -15.91 -9.88 -8.64
C GLU A 321 -17.30 -9.42 -8.19
N VAL A 322 -17.43 -8.61 -7.13
CA VAL A 322 -18.75 -8.33 -6.54
C VAL A 322 -19.13 -6.84 -6.39
N TRP A 323 -18.35 -5.92 -6.95
CA TRP A 323 -18.53 -4.48 -6.74
C TRP A 323 -19.94 -3.95 -7.09
N VAL A 324 -20.65 -4.61 -8.01
CA VAL A 324 -22.00 -4.24 -8.46
C VAL A 324 -23.05 -4.34 -7.35
N HIS A 325 -22.78 -5.03 -6.23
CA HIS A 325 -23.71 -5.00 -5.08
C HIS A 325 -23.92 -3.62 -4.47
N HIS A 326 -23.04 -2.65 -4.73
CA HIS A 326 -23.27 -1.25 -4.37
C HIS A 326 -24.14 -0.49 -5.38
N MET A 327 -24.59 -1.16 -6.43
CA MET A 327 -25.33 -0.61 -7.56
C MET A 327 -26.67 -1.33 -7.77
N PHE A 328 -27.13 -2.15 -6.82
CA PHE A 328 -28.38 -2.93 -6.98
C PHE A 328 -29.62 -2.07 -7.20
N ALA A 329 -29.62 -0.83 -6.69
CA ALA A 329 -30.71 0.12 -6.87
C ALA A 329 -30.53 1.08 -8.06
N THR A 330 -29.63 0.78 -9.01
CA THR A 330 -29.37 1.67 -10.17
C THR A 330 -30.00 1.20 -11.49
N GLY A 331 -30.91 0.23 -11.45
CA GLY A 331 -31.61 -0.28 -12.64
C GLY A 331 -30.78 -1.22 -13.52
N ILE A 332 -29.75 -1.87 -12.96
CA ILE A 332 -28.96 -2.89 -13.66
C ILE A 332 -29.82 -4.11 -14.04
N ALA A 333 -29.47 -4.77 -15.14
CA ALA A 333 -30.20 -5.93 -15.66
C ALA A 333 -30.36 -7.06 -14.61
N PRO A 334 -31.54 -7.72 -14.52
CA PRO A 334 -31.81 -8.74 -13.50
C PRO A 334 -30.82 -9.90 -13.45
N LEU A 335 -30.28 -10.33 -14.61
CA LEU A 335 -29.27 -11.37 -14.67
C LEU A 335 -27.98 -10.98 -13.93
N ALA A 336 -27.55 -9.73 -14.08
CA ALA A 336 -26.39 -9.22 -13.36
C ALA A 336 -26.69 -9.12 -11.85
N LEU A 337 -27.88 -8.62 -11.46
CA LEU A 337 -28.28 -8.57 -10.04
C LEU A 337 -28.22 -9.95 -9.37
N ALA A 338 -28.76 -10.99 -10.02
CA ALA A 338 -28.73 -12.35 -9.50
C ALA A 338 -27.30 -12.90 -9.36
N PHE A 339 -26.46 -12.69 -10.38
CA PHE A 339 -25.06 -13.13 -10.36
C PHE A 339 -24.28 -12.44 -9.23
N PHE A 340 -24.31 -11.10 -9.18
CA PHE A 340 -23.55 -10.34 -8.20
C PHE A 340 -24.10 -10.51 -6.77
N GLY A 341 -25.40 -10.69 -6.59
CA GLY A 341 -26.00 -11.05 -5.30
C GLY A 341 -25.49 -12.39 -4.77
N ALA A 342 -25.53 -13.44 -5.60
CA ALA A 342 -25.03 -14.76 -5.22
C ALA A 342 -23.52 -14.75 -4.93
N ALA A 343 -22.72 -14.08 -5.77
CA ALA A 343 -21.28 -13.95 -5.56
C ALA A 343 -20.95 -13.17 -4.28
N SER A 344 -21.73 -12.12 -3.94
CA SER A 344 -21.57 -11.37 -2.69
C SER A 344 -21.86 -12.22 -1.46
N MET A 345 -22.89 -13.08 -1.51
CA MET A 345 -23.17 -14.03 -0.42
C MET A 345 -22.06 -15.08 -0.26
N LEU A 346 -21.44 -15.53 -1.36
CA LEU A 346 -20.37 -16.52 -1.35
C LEU A 346 -19.14 -16.06 -0.53
N ILE A 347 -18.85 -14.76 -0.50
CA ILE A 347 -17.74 -14.18 0.29
C ILE A 347 -17.87 -14.47 1.80
N SER A 348 -19.08 -14.69 2.29
CA SER A 348 -19.29 -15.03 3.70
C SER A 348 -18.61 -16.34 4.11
N ILE A 349 -18.38 -17.27 3.18
CA ILE A 349 -17.76 -18.58 3.46
C ILE A 349 -16.29 -18.43 3.91
N PRO A 350 -15.38 -17.81 3.13
CA PRO A 350 -14.02 -17.52 3.61
C PRO A 350 -13.97 -16.79 4.95
N SER A 351 -14.86 -15.82 5.16
CA SER A 351 -14.92 -15.07 6.41
C SER A 351 -15.35 -15.95 7.59
N ALA A 352 -16.33 -16.83 7.39
CA ALA A 352 -16.79 -17.78 8.39
C ALA A 352 -15.70 -18.76 8.81
N VAL A 353 -14.88 -19.25 7.86
CA VAL A 353 -13.73 -20.13 8.17
C VAL A 353 -12.80 -19.47 9.20
N ALA A 354 -12.46 -18.19 9.00
CA ALA A 354 -11.63 -17.46 9.95
C ALA A 354 -12.29 -17.27 11.32
N VAL A 355 -13.58 -16.92 11.34
CA VAL A 355 -14.36 -16.76 12.58
C VAL A 355 -14.39 -18.06 13.39
N PHE A 356 -14.72 -19.18 12.76
CA PHE A 356 -14.77 -20.47 13.45
C PHE A 356 -13.37 -20.93 13.89
N ALA A 357 -12.32 -20.64 13.13
CA ALA A 357 -10.95 -20.89 13.55
C ALA A 357 -10.58 -20.09 14.81
N TRP A 358 -10.95 -18.82 14.93
CA TRP A 358 -10.72 -18.03 16.15
C TRP A 358 -11.52 -18.56 17.34
N ILE A 359 -12.81 -18.85 17.15
CA ILE A 359 -13.66 -19.43 18.20
C ILE A 359 -13.07 -20.76 18.69
N ALA A 360 -12.70 -21.65 17.77
CA ALA A 360 -12.09 -22.93 18.11
C ALA A 360 -10.76 -22.73 18.85
N THR A 361 -9.94 -21.75 18.45
CA THR A 361 -8.67 -21.42 19.12
C THR A 361 -8.89 -20.94 20.57
N ILE A 362 -9.95 -20.18 20.83
CA ILE A 362 -10.33 -19.77 22.19
C ILE A 362 -10.85 -20.98 22.97
N TRP A 363 -11.80 -21.72 22.40
CA TRP A 363 -12.52 -22.83 23.04
C TRP A 363 -11.59 -23.97 23.47
N THR A 364 -10.65 -24.33 22.60
CA THR A 364 -9.73 -25.45 22.82
C THR A 364 -8.40 -25.02 23.45
N GLY A 365 -8.25 -23.73 23.78
CA GLY A 365 -7.06 -23.15 24.39
C GLY A 365 -7.19 -23.00 25.90
N ARG A 366 -6.29 -22.20 26.47
CA ARG A 366 -6.31 -21.73 27.87
C ARG A 366 -6.29 -20.19 27.89
N PRO A 367 -7.45 -19.53 27.70
CA PRO A 367 -7.52 -18.08 27.56
C PRO A 367 -6.98 -17.33 28.80
N VAL A 368 -6.07 -16.38 28.56
CA VAL A 368 -5.55 -15.45 29.55
C VAL A 368 -6.12 -14.06 29.27
N PHE A 369 -7.02 -13.60 30.13
CA PHE A 369 -7.78 -12.35 29.98
C PHE A 369 -6.94 -11.09 30.30
N ARG A 370 -5.91 -10.85 29.50
CA ARG A 370 -5.17 -9.57 29.44
C ARG A 370 -5.85 -8.60 28.48
N THR A 371 -5.49 -7.32 28.57
CA THR A 371 -6.09 -6.26 27.75
C THR A 371 -6.09 -6.58 26.24
N PRO A 372 -5.00 -7.08 25.62
CA PRO A 372 -5.04 -7.45 24.19
C PRO A 372 -6.08 -8.53 23.86
N PHE A 373 -6.19 -9.56 24.70
CA PHE A 373 -7.17 -10.64 24.50
C PHE A 373 -8.60 -10.11 24.47
N LEU A 374 -8.94 -9.17 25.35
CA LEU A 374 -10.29 -8.57 25.37
C LEU A 374 -10.62 -7.89 24.05
N TYR A 375 -9.69 -7.10 23.51
CA TYR A 375 -9.87 -6.47 22.20
C TYR A 375 -10.01 -7.49 21.07
N PHE A 376 -9.21 -8.56 21.06
CA PHE A 376 -9.32 -9.61 20.05
C PHE A 376 -10.63 -10.40 20.14
N ALA A 377 -11.10 -10.71 21.36
CA ALA A 377 -12.41 -11.34 21.56
C ALA A 377 -13.56 -10.41 21.17
N GLY A 378 -13.46 -9.12 21.52
CA GLY A 378 -14.40 -8.08 21.10
C GLY A 378 -14.46 -7.91 19.59
N PHE A 379 -13.32 -8.00 18.91
CA PHE A 379 -13.24 -8.04 17.45
C PHE A 379 -14.05 -9.20 16.88
N VAL A 380 -13.87 -10.43 17.38
CA VAL A 380 -14.62 -11.60 16.87
C VAL A 380 -16.13 -11.36 16.99
N LEU A 381 -16.58 -10.78 18.11
CA LEU A 381 -17.98 -10.43 18.30
C LEU A 381 -18.47 -9.35 17.31
N MET A 382 -17.72 -8.25 17.12
CA MET A 382 -18.12 -7.19 16.19
C MET A 382 -18.10 -7.67 14.74
N PHE A 383 -17.15 -8.55 14.41
CA PHE A 383 -17.04 -9.18 13.10
C PHE A 383 -18.28 -9.99 12.77
N VAL A 384 -18.81 -10.77 13.72
CA VAL A 384 -20.05 -11.54 13.50
C VAL A 384 -21.25 -10.62 13.27
N ILE A 385 -21.43 -9.57 14.09
CA ILE A 385 -22.54 -8.62 13.94
C ILE A 385 -22.47 -7.89 12.58
N GLY A 386 -21.27 -7.43 12.21
CA GLY A 386 -21.03 -6.80 10.91
C GLY A 386 -21.21 -7.75 9.73
N GLY A 387 -20.75 -9.00 9.86
CA GLY A 387 -20.86 -10.03 8.82
C GLY A 387 -22.32 -10.41 8.53
N VAL A 388 -23.13 -10.61 9.57
CA VAL A 388 -24.56 -10.94 9.40
C VAL A 388 -25.31 -9.82 8.71
N SER A 389 -25.10 -8.56 9.12
CA SER A 389 -25.70 -7.41 8.45
C SER A 389 -25.23 -7.25 6.99
N GLY A 390 -24.00 -7.65 6.66
CA GLY A 390 -23.49 -7.65 5.28
C GLY A 390 -24.15 -8.67 4.37
N VAL A 391 -24.42 -9.88 4.89
CA VAL A 391 -25.18 -10.90 4.14
C VAL A 391 -26.61 -10.41 3.84
N MET A 392 -27.21 -9.65 4.76
CA MET A 392 -28.51 -9.04 4.54
C MET A 392 -28.48 -8.02 3.39
N THR A 393 -27.46 -7.16 3.31
CA THR A 393 -27.31 -6.20 2.20
C THR A 393 -26.88 -6.85 0.88
N ALA A 394 -26.32 -8.07 0.91
CA ALA A 394 -26.03 -8.83 -0.32
C ALA A 394 -27.31 -9.41 -0.95
N ALA A 395 -28.42 -9.51 -0.20
CA ALA A 395 -29.69 -9.97 -0.72
C ALA A 395 -30.43 -8.83 -1.44
N VAL A 396 -30.46 -8.87 -2.78
CA VAL A 396 -31.02 -7.81 -3.64
C VAL A 396 -32.40 -7.29 -3.19
N PRO A 397 -33.42 -8.13 -2.87
CA PRO A 397 -34.72 -7.61 -2.45
C PRO A 397 -34.68 -6.85 -1.13
N LEU A 398 -33.78 -7.24 -0.23
CA LEU A 398 -33.59 -6.59 1.05
C LEU A 398 -32.75 -5.31 0.87
N ASP A 399 -31.72 -5.35 0.03
CA ASP A 399 -30.93 -4.15 -0.30
C ASP A 399 -31.80 -3.04 -0.88
N TRP A 400 -32.78 -3.33 -1.74
CA TRP A 400 -33.70 -2.29 -2.24
C TRP A 400 -34.47 -1.54 -1.14
N GLN A 401 -34.63 -2.14 0.06
CA GLN A 401 -35.23 -1.47 1.22
C GLN A 401 -34.18 -0.81 2.12
N LEU A 402 -33.01 -1.42 2.25
CA LEU A 402 -31.98 -0.99 3.20
C LEU A 402 -30.96 -0.01 2.63
N THR A 403 -30.76 -0.02 1.31
CA THR A 403 -29.79 0.82 0.62
C THR A 403 -30.06 2.29 0.90
N ASP A 404 -29.00 3.08 1.04
CA ASP A 404 -29.06 4.49 1.44
C ASP A 404 -29.79 4.80 2.76
N THR A 405 -30.05 3.82 3.63
CA THR A 405 -30.55 4.05 5.00
C THR A 405 -29.44 4.00 6.05
N TYR A 406 -29.78 4.33 7.29
CA TYR A 406 -28.92 4.13 8.46
C TYR A 406 -28.53 2.67 8.69
N PHE A 407 -29.21 1.68 8.10
CA PHE A 407 -28.82 0.27 8.22
C PHE A 407 -27.46 0.02 7.57
N VAL A 408 -27.25 0.55 6.36
CA VAL A 408 -25.96 0.48 5.66
C VAL A 408 -24.89 1.25 6.42
N VAL A 409 -25.24 2.39 7.04
CA VAL A 409 -24.31 3.15 7.89
C VAL A 409 -23.87 2.31 9.09
N ALA A 410 -24.81 1.64 9.76
CA ALA A 410 -24.53 0.75 10.88
C ALA A 410 -23.61 -0.40 10.47
N HIS A 411 -23.98 -1.12 9.41
CA HIS A 411 -23.18 -2.20 8.83
C HIS A 411 -21.75 -1.74 8.56
N LEU A 412 -21.59 -0.62 7.84
CA LEU A 412 -20.29 -0.05 7.48
C LEU A 412 -19.45 0.28 8.73
N HIS A 413 -20.04 0.83 9.79
CA HIS A 413 -19.29 1.09 11.04
C HIS A 413 -18.90 -0.20 11.75
N TYR A 414 -19.74 -1.24 11.77
CA TYR A 414 -19.32 -2.55 12.29
C TYR A 414 -18.14 -3.12 11.50
N VAL A 415 -18.18 -3.07 10.17
CA VAL A 415 -17.16 -3.74 9.32
C VAL A 415 -15.93 -2.90 8.98
N LEU A 416 -15.99 -1.58 9.00
CA LEU A 416 -14.84 -0.71 8.74
C LEU A 416 -14.26 -0.12 10.02
N LEU A 417 -15.09 0.26 10.99
CA LEU A 417 -14.61 0.82 12.26
C LEU A 417 -14.39 -0.29 13.29
N GLY A 418 -15.37 -1.15 13.53
CA GLY A 418 -15.29 -2.22 14.54
C GLY A 418 -14.19 -3.25 14.24
N ILE A 419 -14.19 -3.78 13.01
CA ILE A 419 -13.19 -4.74 12.52
C ILE A 419 -11.79 -4.12 12.39
N ASN A 420 -11.64 -2.78 12.33
CA ASN A 420 -10.33 -2.13 12.28
C ASN A 420 -9.83 -1.68 13.66
N VAL A 421 -10.62 -0.88 14.39
CA VAL A 421 -10.22 -0.26 15.67
C VAL A 421 -9.93 -1.32 16.73
N PHE A 422 -10.77 -2.35 16.87
CA PHE A 422 -10.54 -3.36 17.93
C PHE A 422 -9.20 -4.09 17.75
N PRO A 423 -8.87 -4.63 16.56
CA PRO A 423 -7.54 -5.20 16.31
C PRO A 423 -6.41 -4.19 16.43
N VAL A 424 -6.60 -2.94 16.00
CA VAL A 424 -5.58 -1.89 16.13
C VAL A 424 -5.29 -1.58 17.60
N LEU A 425 -6.30 -1.38 18.44
CA LEU A 425 -6.11 -1.11 19.88
C LEU A 425 -5.52 -2.33 20.60
N GLY A 426 -6.01 -3.53 20.28
CA GLY A 426 -5.47 -4.79 20.79
C GLY A 426 -4.01 -5.01 20.37
N GLY A 427 -3.71 -4.75 19.10
CA GLY A 427 -2.38 -4.84 18.50
C GLY A 427 -1.41 -3.81 19.08
N ILE A 428 -1.83 -2.56 19.26
CA ILE A 428 -1.00 -1.55 19.93
C ILE A 428 -0.70 -2.04 21.34
N THR A 429 -1.68 -2.52 22.09
CA THR A 429 -1.46 -3.01 23.46
C THR A 429 -0.53 -4.23 23.48
N TYR A 430 -0.67 -5.13 22.51
CA TYR A 430 0.16 -6.33 22.37
C TYR A 430 1.61 -5.98 22.06
N TRP A 431 1.88 -5.18 21.03
CA TRP A 431 3.22 -4.80 20.58
C TRP A 431 3.76 -3.50 21.22
N PHE A 432 3.03 -2.88 22.15
CA PHE A 432 3.49 -1.71 22.91
C PHE A 432 4.89 -1.88 23.54
N PRO A 433 5.22 -3.06 24.10
CA PRO A 433 6.56 -3.36 24.59
C PRO A 433 7.65 -3.27 23.53
N LYS A 434 7.33 -3.59 22.27
CA LYS A 434 8.28 -3.49 21.15
C LYS A 434 8.46 -2.06 20.71
N PHE A 435 7.37 -1.30 20.61
CA PHE A 435 7.42 0.12 20.25
C PHE A 435 8.18 0.97 21.28
N THR A 436 7.98 0.72 22.57
CA THR A 436 8.40 1.65 23.64
C THR A 436 9.39 1.06 24.65
N GLY A 437 9.56 -0.26 24.70
CA GLY A 437 10.31 -0.93 25.78
C GLY A 437 9.60 -0.96 27.13
N ARG A 438 8.31 -0.61 27.18
CA ARG A 438 7.52 -0.54 28.42
C ARG A 438 6.19 -1.28 28.30
N MET A 439 5.61 -1.63 29.43
CA MET A 439 4.28 -2.25 29.53
C MET A 439 3.19 -1.18 29.71
N MET A 440 2.03 -1.38 29.09
CA MET A 440 0.84 -0.57 29.35
C MET A 440 0.19 -0.92 30.68
N ASN A 441 -0.56 0.02 31.27
CA ASN A 441 -1.32 -0.25 32.48
C ASN A 441 -2.53 -1.18 32.18
N GLU A 442 -2.50 -2.40 32.71
CA GLU A 442 -3.55 -3.41 32.51
C GLU A 442 -4.88 -3.10 33.18
N ARG A 443 -4.89 -2.43 34.35
CA ARG A 443 -6.17 -2.09 35.02
C ARG A 443 -6.90 -1.02 34.22
N PHE A 444 -6.18 0.04 33.86
CA PHE A 444 -6.73 1.11 33.05
C PHE A 444 -7.09 0.62 31.65
N GLY A 445 -6.26 -0.21 31.02
CA GLY A 445 -6.53 -0.84 29.73
C GLY A 445 -7.82 -1.66 29.69
N ARG A 446 -8.11 -2.46 30.73
CA ARG A 446 -9.37 -3.21 30.83
C ARG A 446 -10.60 -2.32 30.99
N ILE A 447 -10.49 -1.23 31.74
CA ILE A 447 -11.60 -0.25 31.86
C ILE A 447 -11.83 0.42 30.51
N THR A 448 -10.77 0.88 29.86
CA THR A 448 -10.83 1.48 28.52
C THR A 448 -11.49 0.54 27.51
N PHE A 449 -11.16 -0.76 27.54
CA PHE A 449 -11.80 -1.75 26.68
C PHE A 449 -13.33 -1.76 26.84
N TRP A 450 -13.84 -1.81 28.07
CA TRP A 450 -15.29 -1.85 28.30
C TRP A 450 -15.99 -0.55 27.87
N VAL A 451 -15.36 0.61 28.12
CA VAL A 451 -15.89 1.90 27.65
C VAL A 451 -15.95 1.93 26.12
N VAL A 452 -14.90 1.48 25.44
CA VAL A 452 -14.86 1.37 23.96
C VAL A 452 -15.92 0.40 23.45
N LEU A 453 -16.04 -0.79 24.05
CA LEU A 453 -16.99 -1.82 23.63
C LEU A 453 -18.45 -1.36 23.76
N VAL A 454 -18.81 -0.81 24.93
CA VAL A 454 -20.16 -0.33 25.21
C VAL A 454 -20.46 0.90 24.36
N GLY A 455 -19.55 1.88 24.31
CA GLY A 455 -19.72 3.07 23.49
C GLY A 455 -19.91 2.75 22.02
N PHE A 456 -19.12 1.81 21.48
CA PHE A 456 -19.25 1.38 20.09
C PHE A 456 -20.63 0.77 19.80
N ASN A 457 -21.07 -0.20 20.60
CA ASN A 457 -22.36 -0.85 20.35
C ASN A 457 -23.55 0.09 20.57
N VAL A 458 -23.52 0.92 21.61
CA VAL A 458 -24.57 1.94 21.83
C VAL A 458 -24.53 3.02 20.73
N GLY A 459 -23.36 3.32 20.18
CA GLY A 459 -23.19 4.30 19.11
C GLY A 459 -23.75 3.82 17.77
N PHE A 460 -23.50 2.55 17.41
CA PHE A 460 -23.76 2.06 16.05
C PHE A 460 -24.86 1.02 15.94
N PHE A 461 -25.15 0.23 16.99
CA PHE A 461 -26.24 -0.76 16.91
C PHE A 461 -27.61 -0.12 16.70
N PRO A 462 -28.00 0.98 17.40
CA PRO A 462 -29.30 1.63 17.19
C PRO A 462 -29.51 2.16 15.76
N MET A 463 -28.43 2.39 15.01
CA MET A 463 -28.52 2.78 13.60
C MET A 463 -29.15 1.67 12.72
N HIS A 464 -28.97 0.38 13.07
CA HIS A 464 -29.70 -0.69 12.36
C HIS A 464 -31.21 -0.54 12.54
N VAL A 465 -31.65 -0.17 13.76
CA VAL A 465 -33.07 0.04 14.06
C VAL A 465 -33.61 1.24 13.30
N SER A 466 -32.92 2.39 13.34
CA SER A 466 -33.37 3.57 12.59
C SER A 466 -33.36 3.33 11.08
N GLY A 467 -32.40 2.55 10.56
CA GLY A 467 -32.37 2.11 9.17
C GLY A 467 -33.56 1.25 8.78
N LEU A 468 -33.94 0.27 9.61
CA LEU A 468 -35.15 -0.55 9.41
C LEU A 468 -36.44 0.26 9.51
N LEU A 469 -36.45 1.35 10.29
CA LEU A 469 -37.53 2.33 10.34
C LEU A 469 -37.49 3.33 9.19
N GLY A 470 -36.63 3.12 8.19
CA GLY A 470 -36.57 3.92 6.97
C GLY A 470 -35.83 5.25 7.09
N MET A 471 -35.03 5.48 8.13
CA MET A 471 -34.23 6.71 8.25
C MET A 471 -33.14 6.76 7.16
N PRO A 472 -33.21 7.69 6.20
CA PRO A 472 -32.18 7.82 5.17
C PRO A 472 -30.85 8.30 5.76
N ARG A 473 -29.74 7.90 5.16
CA ARG A 473 -28.42 8.48 5.50
C ARG A 473 -28.30 9.88 4.89
N ARG A 474 -27.31 10.67 5.35
CA ARG A 474 -26.99 12.02 4.84
C ARG A 474 -28.09 13.07 5.00
N ILE A 475 -29.02 12.87 5.92
CA ILE A 475 -29.96 13.92 6.33
C ILE A 475 -29.38 14.71 7.50
N TYR A 476 -29.33 16.04 7.37
CA TYR A 476 -28.78 16.92 8.41
C TYR A 476 -29.75 17.15 9.58
N THR A 477 -31.04 16.83 9.41
CA THR A 477 -32.07 16.95 10.46
C THR A 477 -33.23 15.99 10.17
N TYR A 478 -34.08 15.79 11.17
CA TYR A 478 -35.31 14.99 11.08
C TYR A 478 -36.43 15.60 11.94
N PRO A 479 -37.70 15.48 11.55
CA PRO A 479 -38.82 15.90 12.41
C PRO A 479 -38.98 14.97 13.63
N SER A 480 -39.82 15.33 14.59
CA SER A 480 -40.16 14.43 15.72
C SER A 480 -41.26 13.42 15.35
N GLY A 481 -41.31 12.27 16.00
CA GLY A 481 -42.45 11.34 15.90
C GLY A 481 -42.36 10.26 14.80
N MET A 482 -41.23 10.18 14.08
CA MET A 482 -40.95 9.07 13.13
C MET A 482 -40.40 7.81 13.81
N GLY A 483 -40.23 7.82 15.14
CA GLY A 483 -39.60 6.73 15.87
C GLY A 483 -38.06 6.74 15.82
N TRP A 484 -37.46 7.81 15.30
CA TRP A 484 -36.00 7.95 15.17
C TRP A 484 -35.33 8.70 16.33
N ASP A 485 -36.13 9.39 17.15
CA ASP A 485 -35.67 10.27 18.24
C ASP A 485 -34.79 9.52 19.24
N THR A 486 -35.30 8.41 19.79
CA THR A 486 -34.58 7.60 20.79
C THR A 486 -33.34 6.95 20.20
N SER A 487 -33.43 6.40 18.99
CA SER A 487 -32.27 5.74 18.34
C SER A 487 -31.15 6.74 18.08
N ASN A 488 -31.47 7.95 17.60
CA ASN A 488 -30.46 8.99 17.34
C ASN A 488 -29.83 9.53 18.63
N LEU A 489 -30.61 9.72 19.70
CA LEU A 489 -30.08 10.14 20.98
C LEU A 489 -29.14 9.09 21.57
N LEU A 490 -29.53 7.82 21.56
CA LEU A 490 -28.67 6.70 22.01
C LEU A 490 -27.39 6.61 21.18
N THR A 491 -27.51 6.67 19.85
CA THR A 491 -26.37 6.71 18.93
C THR A 491 -25.43 7.87 19.25
N THR A 492 -25.97 9.04 19.58
CA THR A 492 -25.16 10.20 19.98
C THR A 492 -24.42 9.95 21.29
N ILE A 493 -25.13 9.50 22.33
CA ILE A 493 -24.52 9.18 23.64
C ILE A 493 -23.42 8.12 23.47
N GLY A 494 -23.70 7.04 22.75
CA GLY A 494 -22.74 5.98 22.48
C GLY A 494 -21.50 6.49 21.72
N SER A 495 -21.69 7.38 20.74
CA SER A 495 -20.59 8.00 19.99
C SER A 495 -19.65 8.80 20.90
N PHE A 496 -20.20 9.56 21.85
CA PHE A 496 -19.41 10.28 22.85
C PHE A 496 -18.68 9.34 23.81
N VAL A 497 -19.35 8.29 24.30
CA VAL A 497 -18.74 7.28 25.17
C VAL A 497 -17.60 6.56 24.43
N PHE A 498 -17.78 6.23 23.15
CA PHE A 498 -16.73 5.66 22.31
C PHE A 498 -15.54 6.62 22.16
N GLY A 499 -15.81 7.89 21.83
CA GLY A 499 -14.78 8.93 21.75
C GLY A 499 -13.97 9.10 23.05
N ILE A 500 -14.64 9.09 24.21
CA ILE A 500 -13.99 9.09 25.52
C ILE A 500 -13.09 7.86 25.68
N GLY A 501 -13.56 6.68 25.27
CA GLY A 501 -12.77 5.45 25.27
C GLY A 501 -11.49 5.56 24.43
N ILE A 502 -11.56 6.17 23.24
CA ILE A 502 -10.37 6.41 22.41
C ILE A 502 -9.39 7.37 23.10
N VAL A 503 -9.88 8.45 23.71
CA VAL A 503 -9.03 9.38 24.47
C VAL A 503 -8.38 8.68 25.67
N MET A 504 -9.13 7.86 26.41
CA MET A 504 -8.60 7.05 27.51
C MET A 504 -7.48 6.12 27.03
N PHE A 505 -7.64 5.51 25.85
CA PHE A 505 -6.61 4.66 25.25
C PHE A 505 -5.32 5.46 24.97
N VAL A 506 -5.44 6.62 24.32
CA VAL A 506 -4.30 7.50 24.01
C VAL A 506 -3.58 7.95 25.29
N ILE A 507 -4.34 8.32 26.33
CA ILE A 507 -3.78 8.67 27.64
C ILE A 507 -3.00 7.49 28.24
N ASN A 508 -3.55 6.27 28.18
CA ASN A 508 -2.85 5.08 28.69
C ASN A 508 -1.53 4.86 27.96
N ALA A 509 -1.55 4.90 26.63
CA ALA A 509 -0.37 4.72 25.79
C ALA A 509 0.68 5.80 26.08
N TRP A 510 0.28 7.06 26.16
CA TRP A 510 1.18 8.17 26.41
C TRP A 510 1.84 8.12 27.81
N ILE A 511 1.06 7.87 28.87
CA ILE A 511 1.59 7.73 30.22
C ILE A 511 2.52 6.51 30.30
N SER A 512 2.10 5.37 29.74
CA SER A 512 2.85 4.11 29.80
C SER A 512 4.16 4.18 29.01
N ALA A 513 4.21 4.92 27.90
CA ALA A 513 5.44 5.10 27.11
C ALA A 513 6.53 5.83 27.91
N ARG A 514 6.13 6.68 28.86
CA ARG A 514 7.05 7.46 29.69
C ARG A 514 7.35 6.78 31.03
N ARG A 515 6.33 6.19 31.67
CA ARG A 515 6.36 5.76 33.07
C ARG A 515 6.02 4.27 33.29
N GLY A 516 5.65 3.53 32.25
CA GLY A 516 5.30 2.11 32.36
C GLY A 516 6.48 1.24 32.82
N ALA A 517 6.20 0.08 33.39
CA ALA A 517 7.24 -0.88 33.78
C ALA A 517 8.09 -1.27 32.58
N ARG A 518 9.41 -1.43 32.76
CA ARG A 518 10.30 -1.91 31.68
C ARG A 518 9.85 -3.30 31.22
N ALA A 519 9.75 -3.49 29.92
CA ALA A 519 9.39 -4.78 29.35
C ALA A 519 10.63 -5.62 29.07
N GLY A 520 10.53 -6.92 29.31
CA GLY A 520 11.50 -7.89 28.77
C GLY A 520 11.28 -8.15 27.28
N GLU A 521 12.06 -9.07 26.71
CA GLU A 521 11.99 -9.41 25.28
C GLU A 521 10.64 -10.02 24.90
N ASN A 522 10.13 -10.96 25.69
CA ASN A 522 8.88 -11.67 25.40
C ASN A 522 7.95 -11.69 26.62
N PRO A 523 7.29 -10.55 26.95
CA PRO A 523 6.45 -10.45 28.15
C PRO A 523 5.20 -11.35 28.09
N TRP A 524 4.80 -11.77 26.89
CA TRP A 524 3.58 -12.56 26.68
C TRP A 524 3.85 -14.07 26.54
N GLY A 525 5.10 -14.46 26.27
CA GLY A 525 5.44 -15.83 25.88
C GLY A 525 4.87 -16.17 24.49
N ALA A 526 4.94 -15.23 23.56
CA ALA A 526 4.50 -15.36 22.17
C ALA A 526 5.48 -16.19 21.32
N ALA A 527 4.98 -16.71 20.19
CA ALA A 527 5.70 -17.65 19.32
C ALA A 527 6.61 -17.02 18.25
N GLY A 528 6.29 -15.78 17.85
CA GLY A 528 6.85 -15.13 16.66
C GLY A 528 8.27 -14.57 16.84
N LEU A 529 8.99 -14.39 15.73
CA LEU A 529 10.37 -13.88 15.71
C LEU A 529 10.51 -12.45 16.26
N GLU A 530 9.46 -11.64 16.16
CA GLU A 530 9.48 -10.28 16.71
C GLU A 530 9.66 -10.26 18.24
N TRP A 531 9.39 -11.38 18.90
CA TRP A 531 9.58 -11.57 20.33
C TRP A 531 10.93 -12.20 20.70
N SER A 532 11.79 -12.50 19.72
CA SER A 532 13.14 -13.03 19.96
C SER A 532 14.22 -11.95 20.07
N VAL A 533 13.83 -10.68 19.98
CA VAL A 533 14.72 -9.51 20.04
C VAL A 533 14.35 -8.61 21.22
N ALA A 534 15.28 -7.74 21.62
CA ALA A 534 15.11 -6.83 22.74
C ALA A 534 13.90 -5.88 22.60
N SER A 535 13.51 -5.27 23.73
CA SER A 535 12.43 -4.28 23.84
C SER A 535 12.95 -2.99 24.49
N PRO A 536 12.94 -1.82 23.81
CA PRO A 536 12.48 -1.62 22.44
C PRO A 536 13.39 -2.30 21.43
N THR A 537 12.87 -2.53 20.23
CA THR A 537 13.59 -3.24 19.18
C THR A 537 14.88 -2.50 18.77
N PRO A 538 16.04 -3.18 18.65
CA PRO A 538 17.28 -2.59 18.17
C PRO A 538 17.16 -2.06 16.73
N VAL A 539 17.95 -1.03 16.37
CA VAL A 539 17.92 -0.40 15.03
C VAL A 539 18.20 -1.38 13.90
N TYR A 540 19.07 -2.36 14.14
CA TYR A 540 19.49 -3.38 13.17
C TYR A 540 18.59 -4.64 13.16
N ASN A 541 17.55 -4.68 14.01
CA ASN A 541 16.68 -5.83 14.30
C ASN A 541 17.43 -7.05 14.87
N PHE A 542 18.08 -7.81 14.01
CA PHE A 542 18.76 -9.07 14.34
C PHE A 542 20.26 -8.95 14.15
N ALA A 543 21.03 -9.28 15.20
CA ALA A 543 22.48 -9.32 15.13
C ALA A 543 22.96 -10.41 14.16
N VAL A 544 22.32 -11.58 14.21
CA VAL A 544 22.45 -12.67 13.22
C VAL A 544 21.09 -12.92 12.56
N LEU A 545 21.06 -13.12 11.25
CA LEU A 545 19.79 -13.46 10.58
C LEU A 545 19.39 -14.90 10.92
N PRO A 546 18.18 -15.14 11.44
CA PRO A 546 17.78 -16.45 11.92
C PRO A 546 17.62 -17.47 10.78
N LEU A 547 17.75 -18.75 11.12
CA LEU A 547 17.45 -19.88 10.23
C LEU A 547 16.14 -20.53 10.68
N VAL A 548 15.06 -20.31 9.95
CA VAL A 548 13.69 -20.64 10.38
C VAL A 548 13.29 -22.03 9.93
N ALA A 549 12.78 -22.83 10.86
CA ALA A 549 12.39 -24.21 10.61
C ALA A 549 10.89 -24.48 10.86
N SER A 550 10.24 -23.63 11.67
CA SER A 550 8.84 -23.74 12.08
C SER A 550 8.08 -22.42 11.91
N ARG A 551 6.74 -22.50 11.87
CA ARG A 551 5.83 -21.34 11.94
C ARG A 551 5.82 -20.69 13.33
N HIS A 552 6.22 -21.44 14.36
CA HIS A 552 6.23 -20.98 15.75
C HIS A 552 7.62 -21.13 16.39
N PRO A 553 8.65 -20.38 15.93
CA PRO A 553 10.04 -20.54 16.35
C PRO A 553 10.27 -20.57 17.86
N LEU A 554 9.53 -19.75 18.63
CA LEU A 554 9.72 -19.65 20.08
C LEU A 554 8.90 -20.66 20.89
N TRP A 555 8.04 -21.46 20.25
CA TRP A 555 7.27 -22.53 20.90
C TRP A 555 7.76 -23.93 20.54
N GLU A 556 8.84 -24.05 19.75
CA GLU A 556 9.45 -25.34 19.43
C GLU A 556 9.90 -26.08 20.71
N THR A 557 9.65 -27.39 20.74
CA THR A 557 10.02 -28.25 21.88
C THR A 557 11.25 -29.10 21.53
N ARG A 558 11.89 -29.71 22.55
CA ARG A 558 13.11 -30.52 22.34
C ARG A 558 12.89 -31.76 21.45
N GLY A 559 11.64 -32.21 21.27
CA GLY A 559 11.31 -33.36 20.42
C GLY A 559 11.13 -33.05 18.94
N ASP A 560 11.17 -31.77 18.55
CA ASP A 560 10.95 -31.38 17.15
C ASP A 560 12.16 -31.73 16.27
N THR A 561 11.90 -32.40 15.14
CA THR A 561 12.93 -32.87 14.21
C THR A 561 13.59 -31.76 13.38
N ARG A 562 12.91 -30.61 13.26
CA ARG A 562 13.40 -29.39 12.62
C ARG A 562 13.35 -28.26 13.62
N ARG A 563 14.43 -27.47 13.71
CA ARG A 563 14.62 -26.49 14.79
C ARG A 563 15.14 -25.16 14.30
N THR A 564 14.47 -24.08 14.67
CA THR A 564 14.87 -22.73 14.32
C THR A 564 16.14 -22.33 15.07
N SER A 565 17.11 -21.79 14.35
CA SER A 565 18.33 -21.24 14.94
C SER A 565 18.24 -19.72 15.04
N LEU A 566 18.18 -19.22 16.27
CA LEU A 566 18.11 -17.78 16.59
C LEU A 566 19.48 -17.20 17.00
N ARG A 567 20.38 -18.05 17.51
CA ARG A 567 21.71 -17.63 18.00
C ARG A 567 22.82 -17.79 16.97
N VAL A 568 22.74 -18.86 16.17
CA VAL A 568 23.65 -19.12 15.05
C VAL A 568 22.93 -18.77 13.76
N GLY A 569 23.45 -17.84 12.98
CA GLY A 569 22.81 -17.36 11.77
C GLY A 569 23.76 -16.58 10.87
N TYR A 570 23.22 -15.91 9.85
CA TYR A 570 24.09 -15.16 8.93
C TYR A 570 24.55 -13.83 9.52
N ARG A 571 25.87 -13.63 9.54
CA ARG A 571 26.54 -12.39 9.97
C ARG A 571 26.86 -11.50 8.77
N LEU A 572 25.91 -10.64 8.40
CA LEU A 572 26.12 -9.66 7.35
C LEU A 572 26.37 -8.28 7.97
N ALA A 573 27.63 -7.82 8.03
CA ALA A 573 28.02 -6.53 8.59
C ALA A 573 28.95 -5.70 7.68
N ASP A 574 29.09 -6.07 6.40
CA ASP A 574 29.92 -5.33 5.45
C ASP A 574 29.15 -4.14 4.84
N GLY A 575 28.88 -3.16 5.71
CA GLY A 575 27.93 -2.08 5.46
C GLY A 575 26.49 -2.50 5.79
N ARG A 576 25.51 -1.71 5.34
CA ARG A 576 24.10 -2.10 5.49
C ARG A 576 23.79 -3.23 4.51
N GLU A 577 23.67 -4.45 5.03
CA GLU A 577 23.39 -5.66 4.24
C GLU A 577 22.15 -6.41 4.75
N ALA A 578 21.43 -7.01 3.82
CA ALA A 578 20.32 -7.93 4.09
C ALA A 578 20.41 -9.16 3.17
N LEU A 579 19.64 -10.21 3.50
CA LEU A 579 19.60 -11.44 2.70
C LEU A 579 18.44 -11.40 1.72
N ALA A 580 18.71 -11.73 0.45
CA ALA A 580 17.68 -11.99 -0.55
C ALA A 580 17.43 -13.49 -0.69
N VAL A 581 16.17 -13.91 -0.74
CA VAL A 581 15.77 -15.33 -0.80
C VAL A 581 14.80 -15.64 -1.93
N THR A 582 14.69 -16.90 -2.33
CA THR A 582 13.73 -17.34 -3.36
C THR A 582 12.26 -17.13 -2.93
N PRO A 583 11.33 -16.86 -3.87
CA PRO A 583 9.94 -16.52 -3.54
C PRO A 583 9.09 -17.62 -2.90
N LEU A 584 9.43 -18.91 -3.06
CA LEU A 584 8.64 -20.00 -2.49
C LEU A 584 9.30 -20.63 -1.25
N ALA A 585 10.53 -21.12 -1.41
CA ALA A 585 11.25 -21.88 -0.37
C ALA A 585 12.04 -21.01 0.62
N ALA A 586 12.21 -19.72 0.32
CA ALA A 586 13.09 -18.82 1.04
C ALA A 586 14.55 -19.30 1.13
N SER A 587 15.06 -19.94 0.07
CA SER A 587 16.47 -20.32 -0.04
C SER A 587 17.32 -19.07 -0.36
N PRO A 588 18.54 -18.93 0.19
CA PRO A 588 19.38 -17.76 -0.03
C PRO A 588 19.74 -17.63 -1.51
N SER A 589 19.68 -16.41 -2.04
CA SER A 589 19.84 -16.16 -3.47
C SER A 589 20.75 -14.97 -3.80
N ALA A 590 20.88 -14.00 -2.90
CA ALA A 590 21.80 -12.87 -3.02
C ALA A 590 22.04 -12.20 -1.65
N ILE A 591 23.15 -11.46 -1.50
CA ILE A 591 23.39 -10.53 -0.40
C ILE A 591 23.03 -9.13 -0.91
N LEU A 592 21.99 -8.51 -0.37
CA LEU A 592 21.52 -7.19 -0.77
C LEU A 592 22.32 -6.10 -0.08
N LYS A 593 22.78 -5.10 -0.85
CA LYS A 593 23.30 -3.83 -0.31
C LYS A 593 22.13 -2.89 -0.09
N MET A 594 21.98 -2.41 1.14
CA MET A 594 20.87 -1.60 1.58
C MET A 594 21.22 -0.10 1.51
N PRO A 595 20.26 0.77 1.17
CA PRO A 595 20.51 2.19 1.04
C PRO A 595 20.74 2.91 2.37
N ASP A 596 21.55 3.96 2.32
CA ASP A 596 21.65 4.94 3.40
C ASP A 596 20.43 5.88 3.44
N ASP A 597 20.27 6.52 4.58
CA ASP A 597 19.34 7.61 4.87
C ASP A 597 19.49 8.76 3.84
N THR A 598 18.37 9.41 3.53
CA THR A 598 18.33 10.51 2.56
C THR A 598 17.04 11.33 2.70
N CYS A 599 17.13 12.64 2.54
CA CYS A 599 15.96 13.53 2.53
C CYS A 599 15.24 13.59 1.17
N MET A 600 15.77 12.94 0.13
CA MET A 600 15.16 12.99 -1.22
C MET A 600 13.70 12.49 -1.26
N PRO A 601 13.30 11.43 -0.53
CA PRO A 601 11.90 11.04 -0.42
C PRO A 601 10.98 12.16 0.08
N PHE A 602 11.41 12.90 1.10
CA PHE A 602 10.66 14.05 1.61
C PHE A 602 10.56 15.17 0.56
N VAL A 603 11.68 15.54 -0.05
CA VAL A 603 11.74 16.61 -1.07
C VAL A 603 10.85 16.27 -2.26
N LEU A 604 10.92 15.03 -2.76
CA LEU A 604 10.10 14.62 -3.89
C LEU A 604 8.61 14.60 -3.52
N ALA A 605 8.23 14.12 -2.33
CA ALA A 605 6.85 14.14 -1.88
C ALA A 605 6.30 15.58 -1.77
N LEU A 606 7.12 16.52 -1.29
CA LEU A 606 6.77 17.94 -1.22
C LEU A 606 6.58 18.56 -2.60
N LEU A 607 7.51 18.31 -3.53
CA LEU A 607 7.41 18.81 -4.91
C LEU A 607 6.23 18.18 -5.65
N ALA A 608 5.97 16.89 -5.45
CA ALA A 608 4.81 16.21 -6.00
C ALA A 608 3.52 16.87 -5.50
N THR A 609 3.41 17.15 -4.20
CA THR A 609 2.29 17.91 -3.62
C THR A 609 2.17 19.31 -4.27
N GLY A 610 3.29 19.96 -4.55
CA GLY A 610 3.35 21.21 -5.30
C GLY A 610 2.78 21.13 -6.72
N VAL A 611 2.94 20.01 -7.42
CA VAL A 611 2.29 19.76 -8.72
C VAL A 611 0.78 19.78 -8.57
N PHE A 612 0.23 19.04 -7.60
CA PHE A 612 -1.22 19.01 -7.37
C PHE A 612 -1.77 20.37 -6.90
N ALA A 613 -1.03 21.10 -6.06
CA ALA A 613 -1.39 22.47 -5.70
C ALA A 613 -1.38 23.42 -6.92
N ALA A 614 -0.41 23.27 -7.83
CA ALA A 614 -0.34 24.04 -9.07
C ALA A 614 -1.49 23.70 -10.04
N MET A 615 -1.89 22.42 -10.11
CA MET A 615 -3.07 21.98 -10.86
C MET A 615 -4.37 22.56 -10.26
N LEU A 616 -4.48 22.59 -8.93
CA LEU A 616 -5.64 23.15 -8.23
C LEU A 616 -5.83 24.66 -8.55
N VAL A 617 -4.74 25.43 -8.57
CA VAL A 617 -4.79 26.86 -8.94
C VAL A 617 -4.75 27.09 -10.46
N ARG A 618 -4.80 26.01 -11.25
CA ARG A 618 -4.86 26.02 -12.73
C ARG A 618 -3.73 26.84 -13.37
N SER A 619 -2.50 26.72 -12.86
CA SER A 619 -1.34 27.43 -13.40
C SER A 619 -0.38 26.50 -14.16
N PRO A 620 -0.39 26.48 -15.51
CA PRO A 620 0.49 25.62 -16.29
C PRO A 620 1.98 25.90 -16.03
N ALA A 621 2.35 27.16 -15.79
CA ALA A 621 3.73 27.53 -15.48
C ALA A 621 4.19 26.90 -14.15
N LEU A 622 3.37 26.96 -13.10
CA LEU A 622 3.68 26.34 -11.81
C LEU A 622 3.72 24.81 -11.93
N VAL A 623 2.82 24.22 -12.71
CA VAL A 623 2.83 22.77 -12.97
C VAL A 623 4.15 22.37 -13.64
N CYS A 624 4.58 23.07 -14.69
CA CYS A 624 5.85 22.81 -15.36
C CYS A 624 7.06 22.97 -14.44
N ILE A 625 7.09 24.02 -13.60
CA ILE A 625 8.17 24.25 -12.62
C ILE A 625 8.21 23.12 -11.58
N ALA A 626 7.06 22.74 -11.03
CA ALA A 626 6.97 21.68 -10.04
C ALA A 626 7.35 20.31 -10.63
N LEU A 627 6.91 20.01 -11.87
CA LEU A 627 7.30 18.80 -12.60
C LEU A 627 8.81 18.76 -12.89
N ALA A 628 9.41 19.88 -13.31
CA ALA A 628 10.86 19.98 -13.50
C ALA A 628 11.60 19.76 -12.17
N GLY A 629 11.08 20.31 -11.06
CA GLY A 629 11.57 20.04 -9.72
C GLY A 629 11.49 18.56 -9.36
N CYS A 630 10.36 17.89 -9.60
CA CYS A 630 10.19 16.45 -9.39
C CYS A 630 11.19 15.63 -10.22
N ALA A 631 11.39 15.99 -11.49
CA ALA A 631 12.35 15.33 -12.37
C ALA A 631 13.79 15.49 -11.84
N ALA A 632 14.17 16.70 -11.40
CA ALA A 632 15.48 16.97 -10.81
C ALA A 632 15.69 16.22 -9.48
N ALA A 633 14.69 16.23 -8.59
CA ALA A 633 14.74 15.52 -7.32
C ALA A 633 14.80 13.99 -7.53
N THR A 634 14.09 13.47 -8.53
CA THR A 634 14.14 12.06 -8.91
C THR A 634 15.51 11.70 -9.49
N ALA A 635 16.08 12.54 -10.37
CA ALA A 635 17.43 12.33 -10.90
C ALA A 635 18.49 12.36 -9.77
N ALA A 636 18.34 13.25 -8.79
CA ALA A 636 19.20 13.32 -7.61
C ALA A 636 19.04 12.09 -6.69
N TRP A 637 17.80 11.60 -6.50
CA TRP A 637 17.53 10.37 -5.76
C TRP A 637 18.17 9.17 -6.47
N LEU A 638 17.96 9.04 -7.77
CA LEU A 638 18.43 7.91 -8.58
C LEU A 638 19.91 7.97 -8.95
N TRP A 639 20.63 9.02 -8.54
CA TRP A 639 22.02 9.22 -8.92
C TRP A 639 22.88 7.97 -8.58
N PRO A 640 23.58 7.38 -9.56
CA PRO A 640 24.30 6.12 -9.37
C PRO A 640 25.33 6.21 -8.24
N ARG A 641 25.19 5.36 -7.23
CA ARG A 641 26.17 5.21 -6.14
C ARG A 641 26.97 3.93 -6.31
N ALA A 642 28.29 4.04 -6.25
CA ALA A 642 29.18 2.88 -6.34
C ALA A 642 28.94 1.85 -5.22
N THR A 643 28.45 2.30 -4.05
CA THR A 643 28.20 1.48 -2.86
C THR A 643 27.06 0.46 -3.00
N LEU A 644 26.15 0.65 -3.96
CA LEU A 644 25.02 -0.25 -4.22
C LEU A 644 25.28 -1.21 -5.39
N GLY A 645 26.45 -1.14 -6.03
CA GLY A 645 26.84 -2.03 -7.13
C GLY A 645 27.13 -3.46 -6.67
N GLN A 646 27.22 -4.40 -7.62
CA GLN A 646 27.57 -5.79 -7.31
C GLN A 646 29.03 -5.96 -6.94
N ARG A 647 29.40 -5.70 -5.69
CA ARG A 647 30.79 -5.84 -5.22
C ARG A 647 30.81 -6.24 -3.76
N ALA A 648 31.60 -7.26 -3.42
CA ALA A 648 32.10 -7.40 -2.06
C ALA A 648 33.07 -6.25 -1.74
N ARG A 649 33.27 -5.92 -0.46
CA ARG A 649 34.45 -5.13 -0.09
C ARG A 649 35.65 -6.07 -0.09
N THR A 650 36.78 -5.64 -0.63
CA THR A 650 38.06 -6.33 -0.40
C THR A 650 38.26 -6.37 1.11
N PRO A 651 38.57 -7.54 1.72
CA PRO A 651 38.76 -7.61 3.16
C PRO A 651 39.92 -6.70 3.53
N MET A 652 39.61 -5.53 4.07
CA MET A 652 40.61 -4.72 4.75
C MET A 652 40.98 -5.56 5.96
N ARG A 653 42.22 -6.09 6.00
CA ARG A 653 42.80 -6.62 7.23
C ARG A 653 42.59 -5.54 8.28
N MET A 654 41.57 -5.68 9.12
CA MET A 654 41.44 -4.86 10.31
C MET A 654 42.76 -5.07 11.03
N ARG A 655 43.59 -4.02 11.05
CA ARG A 655 44.79 -3.98 11.88
C ARG A 655 44.25 -3.83 13.30
N MET A 656 43.82 -4.95 13.86
CA MET A 656 43.55 -5.08 15.28
C MET A 656 44.80 -4.56 15.99
N PRO A 657 44.68 -3.69 16.99
CA PRO A 657 45.80 -3.37 17.86
C PRO A 657 46.35 -4.70 18.38
N THR A 658 47.65 -4.90 18.24
CA THR A 658 48.36 -6.06 18.75
C THR A 658 47.95 -6.27 20.21
N PRO A 659 47.44 -7.45 20.61
CA PRO A 659 47.20 -7.72 22.01
C PRO A 659 48.55 -7.68 22.72
N ALA A 660 48.64 -6.90 23.80
CA ALA A 660 49.71 -7.09 24.76
C ALA A 660 49.69 -8.56 25.19
N ALA A 661 50.87 -9.20 25.15
CA ALA A 661 51.02 -10.62 25.37
C ALA A 661 50.51 -11.05 26.75
N THR A 662 49.33 -11.64 26.79
CA THR A 662 48.89 -12.54 27.86
C THR A 662 48.43 -13.83 27.22
N GLY A 663 49.12 -14.93 27.54
CA GLY A 663 49.03 -16.22 26.87
C GLY A 663 47.70 -16.94 27.06
N ALA A 664 46.70 -16.59 26.25
CA ALA A 664 45.55 -17.43 25.95
C ALA A 664 45.64 -17.85 24.48
N ARG A 665 45.50 -19.16 24.22
CA ARG A 665 45.49 -19.75 22.88
C ARG A 665 44.53 -18.97 21.97
N ALA A 666 45.03 -18.59 20.80
CA ALA A 666 44.19 -18.08 19.72
C ALA A 666 43.32 -19.25 19.22
N ASP A 667 42.04 -19.25 19.61
CA ASP A 667 41.04 -20.06 18.96
C ASP A 667 40.90 -19.57 17.51
N GLU A 668 41.17 -20.45 16.55
CA GLU A 668 40.71 -20.30 15.18
C GLU A 668 39.18 -20.05 15.21
N PRO A 669 38.61 -19.22 14.32
CA PRO A 669 37.16 -19.09 14.24
C PRO A 669 36.58 -20.41 13.71
N ALA A 670 36.27 -21.33 14.62
CA ALA A 670 35.46 -22.49 14.32
C ALA A 670 34.15 -21.97 13.74
N SER A 671 33.93 -22.25 12.45
CA SER A 671 32.61 -22.21 11.82
C SER A 671 31.70 -23.11 12.67
N GLN A 672 30.98 -22.51 13.62
CA GLN A 672 30.03 -23.24 14.44
C GLN A 672 28.90 -23.71 13.51
N ALA A 673 28.82 -25.02 13.30
CA ALA A 673 27.77 -25.61 12.51
C ALA A 673 26.40 -25.25 13.12
N ALA A 674 25.42 -24.98 12.26
CA ALA A 674 24.05 -24.76 12.70
C ALA A 674 23.57 -25.98 13.54
N PRO A 675 22.74 -25.75 14.58
CA PRO A 675 22.27 -26.84 15.43
C PRO A 675 21.51 -27.92 14.62
N PRO A 676 21.52 -29.19 15.04
CA PRO A 676 20.79 -30.26 14.37
C PRO A 676 19.31 -29.91 14.18
N GLY A 677 18.80 -30.09 12.96
CA GLY A 677 17.41 -29.78 12.59
C GLY A 677 17.19 -28.35 12.03
N ALA A 678 18.17 -27.45 12.11
CA ALA A 678 18.10 -26.16 11.44
C ALA A 678 18.23 -26.29 9.91
N PRO A 679 17.66 -25.34 9.12
CA PRO A 679 17.92 -25.27 7.70
C PRO A 679 19.41 -25.30 7.40
N ALA A 680 19.81 -26.11 6.41
CA ALA A 680 21.22 -26.22 6.04
C ALA A 680 21.78 -24.85 5.64
N ALA A 681 22.95 -24.51 6.20
CA ALA A 681 23.63 -23.27 5.89
C ALA A 681 23.97 -23.20 4.39
N CYS A 682 23.98 -21.99 3.84
CA CYS A 682 24.36 -21.77 2.46
C CYS A 682 25.89 -21.84 2.37
N VAL A 683 26.38 -22.88 1.72
CA VAL A 683 27.81 -23.08 1.46
C VAL A 683 28.24 -22.56 0.08
N GLU A 684 27.28 -22.19 -0.77
CA GLU A 684 27.55 -21.65 -2.11
C GLU A 684 27.81 -20.13 -2.08
N PRO A 685 28.71 -19.62 -2.94
CA PRO A 685 28.91 -18.18 -3.08
C PRO A 685 27.65 -17.48 -3.62
N LEU A 686 27.11 -16.54 -2.84
CA LEU A 686 25.96 -15.73 -3.25
C LEU A 686 26.41 -14.44 -3.93
N PRO A 687 25.74 -13.99 -5.00
CA PRO A 687 26.03 -12.69 -5.59
C PRO A 687 25.81 -11.57 -4.56
N VAL A 688 26.74 -10.63 -4.48
CA VAL A 688 26.63 -9.45 -3.62
C VAL A 688 26.09 -8.29 -4.46
N GLY A 689 25.10 -7.55 -3.95
CA GLY A 689 24.43 -6.46 -4.64
C GLY A 689 23.35 -6.90 -5.63
N SER A 690 22.80 -5.94 -6.37
CA SER A 690 21.66 -6.18 -7.27
C SER A 690 22.09 -6.84 -8.59
N CYS A 691 21.63 -8.05 -8.90
CA CYS A 691 21.91 -8.74 -10.18
C CYS A 691 20.69 -9.36 -10.86
N GLY A 692 20.40 -8.95 -12.10
CA GLY A 692 19.34 -9.53 -12.93
C GLY A 692 18.00 -9.64 -12.19
N GLU A 693 17.33 -10.76 -12.36
CA GLU A 693 16.05 -11.10 -11.70
C GLU A 693 16.17 -11.30 -10.17
N ARG A 694 17.40 -11.43 -9.66
CA ARG A 694 17.64 -11.55 -8.20
C ARG A 694 17.61 -10.19 -7.51
N ALA A 695 17.67 -9.09 -8.26
CA ALA A 695 17.60 -7.73 -7.74
C ALA A 695 16.18 -7.37 -7.30
N SER A 696 16.03 -6.71 -6.14
CA SER A 696 14.74 -6.19 -5.69
C SER A 696 14.12 -5.24 -6.72
N GLY A 697 14.91 -4.39 -7.37
CA GLY A 697 14.43 -3.45 -8.39
C GLY A 697 13.75 -4.11 -9.60
N TRP A 698 14.13 -5.35 -9.96
CA TRP A 698 13.48 -6.09 -11.04
C TRP A 698 12.05 -6.49 -10.66
N TRP A 699 11.85 -6.98 -9.44
CA TRP A 699 10.51 -7.27 -8.91
C TRP A 699 9.69 -5.99 -8.70
N GLY A 700 10.34 -4.91 -8.29
CA GLY A 700 9.69 -3.61 -8.14
C GLY A 700 9.10 -3.08 -9.44
N VAL A 701 9.84 -3.15 -10.55
CA VAL A 701 9.30 -2.70 -11.84
C VAL A 701 8.16 -3.58 -12.34
N LEU A 702 8.14 -4.88 -12.03
CA LEU A 702 6.98 -5.72 -12.34
C LEU A 702 5.73 -5.29 -11.58
N THR A 703 5.85 -4.89 -10.31
CA THR A 703 4.71 -4.35 -9.56
C THR A 703 4.21 -3.03 -10.15
N LEU A 704 5.11 -2.18 -10.64
CA LEU A 704 4.77 -0.96 -11.38
C LEU A 704 4.05 -1.29 -12.70
N VAL A 705 4.57 -2.23 -13.48
CA VAL A 705 3.95 -2.68 -14.72
C VAL A 705 2.55 -3.24 -14.48
N ALA A 706 2.33 -3.98 -13.39
CA ALA A 706 1.00 -4.49 -13.05
C ALA A 706 -0.01 -3.37 -12.75
N THR A 707 0.39 -2.34 -11.99
CA THR A 707 -0.50 -1.19 -11.69
C THR A 707 -0.80 -0.36 -12.94
N GLU A 708 0.20 -0.09 -13.77
CA GLU A 708 -0.01 0.67 -15.00
C GLU A 708 -0.82 -0.12 -16.04
N ALA A 709 -0.61 -1.44 -16.14
CA ALA A 709 -1.46 -2.31 -16.94
C ALA A 709 -2.92 -2.27 -16.47
N GLY A 710 -3.14 -2.24 -15.15
CA GLY A 710 -4.46 -2.01 -14.55
C GLY A 710 -5.06 -0.66 -14.97
N LEU A 711 -4.30 0.43 -14.86
CA LEU A 711 -4.73 1.78 -15.28
C LEU A 711 -5.21 1.81 -16.73
N PHE A 712 -4.40 1.29 -17.67
CA PHE A 712 -4.78 1.20 -19.07
C PHE A 712 -5.95 0.23 -19.31
N GLY A 713 -6.02 -0.87 -18.54
CA GLY A 713 -7.18 -1.76 -18.54
C GLY A 713 -8.48 -1.04 -18.20
N TYR A 714 -8.48 -0.17 -17.18
CA TYR A 714 -9.66 0.63 -16.82
C TYR A 714 -9.97 1.73 -17.84
N LEU A 715 -8.95 2.35 -18.45
CA LEU A 715 -9.15 3.30 -19.55
C LEU A 715 -9.83 2.63 -20.77
N LEU A 716 -9.40 1.41 -21.12
CA LEU A 716 -10.01 0.63 -22.17
C LEU A 716 -11.42 0.16 -21.78
N PHE A 717 -11.64 -0.21 -20.52
CA PHE A 717 -12.98 -0.46 -20.00
C PHE A 717 -13.88 0.76 -20.18
N CYS A 718 -13.42 1.97 -19.84
CA CYS A 718 -14.18 3.21 -20.06
C CYS A 718 -14.55 3.37 -21.53
N TYR A 719 -13.59 3.18 -22.45
CA TYR A 719 -13.81 3.28 -23.89
C TYR A 719 -14.89 2.30 -24.37
N PHE A 720 -14.76 1.01 -24.06
CA PHE A 720 -15.72 0.00 -24.52
C PHE A 720 -17.07 0.09 -23.81
N TYR A 721 -17.09 0.42 -22.52
CA TYR A 721 -18.33 0.66 -21.78
C TYR A 721 -19.12 1.81 -22.41
N LEU A 722 -18.49 2.98 -22.54
CA LEU A 722 -19.14 4.16 -23.12
C LEU A 722 -19.55 3.94 -24.58
N GLN A 723 -18.71 3.27 -25.37
CA GLN A 723 -19.06 2.88 -26.74
C GLN A 723 -20.30 1.97 -26.77
N SER A 724 -20.39 0.99 -25.88
CA SER A 724 -21.53 0.06 -25.85
C SER A 724 -22.84 0.72 -25.46
N GLN A 725 -22.76 1.85 -24.73
CA GLN A 725 -23.90 2.62 -24.26
C GLN A 725 -24.22 3.80 -25.20
N SER A 726 -23.32 4.18 -26.10
CA SER A 726 -23.48 5.31 -27.01
C SER A 726 -24.43 4.96 -28.16
N ALA A 727 -25.30 5.91 -28.51
CA ALA A 727 -26.13 5.84 -29.71
C ALA A 727 -25.45 6.48 -30.93
N ALA A 728 -24.34 7.19 -30.73
CA ALA A 728 -23.63 7.90 -31.78
C ALA A 728 -22.83 6.95 -32.69
N ARG A 729 -22.49 7.44 -33.88
CA ARG A 729 -21.48 6.78 -34.73
C ARG A 729 -20.14 6.79 -34.00
N TRP A 730 -19.43 5.68 -34.06
CA TRP A 730 -18.18 5.48 -33.34
C TRP A 730 -17.05 5.13 -34.31
N PRO A 731 -16.17 6.09 -34.69
CA PRO A 731 -16.08 7.49 -34.26
C PRO A 731 -17.08 8.41 -34.98
N PRO A 732 -17.44 9.58 -34.39
CA PRO A 732 -18.40 10.50 -34.99
C PRO A 732 -17.91 11.16 -36.29
N GLU A 733 -16.65 11.61 -36.31
CA GLU A 733 -16.07 12.45 -37.38
C GLU A 733 -15.26 11.66 -38.43
N GLY A 734 -15.54 10.36 -38.57
CA GLY A 734 -14.91 9.50 -39.58
C GLY A 734 -13.81 8.57 -39.05
N MET A 735 -13.34 7.68 -39.92
CA MET A 735 -12.43 6.61 -39.54
C MET A 735 -11.03 7.13 -39.21
N PRO A 736 -10.35 6.53 -38.21
CA PRO A 736 -8.96 6.87 -37.90
C PRO A 736 -8.02 6.53 -39.06
N LYS A 737 -6.99 7.36 -39.26
CA LYS A 737 -5.97 7.15 -40.32
C LYS A 737 -5.04 5.99 -39.92
N LEU A 738 -5.36 4.77 -40.37
CA LEU A 738 -4.59 3.57 -40.01
C LEU A 738 -3.12 3.60 -40.47
N GLY A 739 -2.84 4.17 -41.65
CA GLY A 739 -1.50 4.12 -42.25
C GLY A 739 -0.42 4.78 -41.40
N LEU A 740 -0.62 6.04 -41.00
CA LEU A 740 0.35 6.78 -40.17
C LEU A 740 0.53 6.11 -38.80
N ALA A 741 -0.57 5.68 -38.17
CA ALA A 741 -0.55 5.01 -36.89
C ALA A 741 0.20 3.66 -36.96
N ALA A 742 0.00 2.88 -38.04
CA ALA A 742 0.71 1.62 -38.24
C ALA A 742 2.22 1.81 -38.41
N VAL A 743 2.65 2.83 -39.18
CA VAL A 743 4.06 3.20 -39.28
C VAL A 743 4.60 3.63 -37.91
N ASN A 744 3.83 4.42 -37.16
CA ASN A 744 4.23 4.87 -35.82
C ASN A 744 4.38 3.69 -34.84
N THR A 745 3.50 2.69 -34.94
CA THR A 745 3.63 1.42 -34.20
C THR A 745 4.94 0.72 -34.52
N ILE A 746 5.33 0.61 -35.79
CA ILE A 746 6.61 -0.02 -36.18
C ILE A 746 7.80 0.77 -35.61
N VAL A 747 7.76 2.11 -35.65
CA VAL A 747 8.79 2.97 -35.07
C VAL A 747 8.96 2.70 -33.58
N LEU A 748 7.85 2.67 -32.82
CA LEU A 748 7.89 2.43 -31.38
C LEU A 748 8.40 1.02 -31.06
N LEU A 749 7.83 -0.03 -31.67
CA LEU A 749 8.28 -1.41 -31.44
C LEU A 749 9.76 -1.63 -31.80
N SER A 750 10.25 -0.96 -32.84
CA SER A 750 11.66 -1.00 -33.23
C SER A 750 12.56 -0.41 -32.15
N SER A 751 12.10 0.61 -31.42
CA SER A 751 12.86 1.23 -30.33
C SER A 751 13.19 0.23 -29.20
N SER A 752 12.25 -0.66 -28.85
CA SER A 752 12.50 -1.74 -27.89
C SER A 752 13.60 -2.71 -28.32
N VAL A 753 13.69 -3.01 -29.61
CA VAL A 753 14.79 -3.86 -30.13
C VAL A 753 16.14 -3.21 -29.84
N PHE A 754 16.24 -1.89 -29.99
CA PHE A 754 17.47 -1.15 -29.70
C PHE A 754 17.79 -1.07 -28.20
N VAL A 755 16.78 -0.95 -27.32
CA VAL A 755 16.98 -1.05 -25.86
C VAL A 755 17.53 -2.44 -25.49
N TRP A 756 16.97 -3.50 -26.07
CA TRP A 756 17.46 -4.86 -25.86
C TRP A 756 18.91 -5.06 -26.37
N LEU A 757 19.22 -4.51 -27.56
CA LEU A 757 20.58 -4.52 -28.11
C LEU A 757 21.57 -3.76 -27.21
N ALA A 758 21.15 -2.64 -26.63
CA ALA A 758 21.97 -1.88 -25.70
C ALA A 758 22.29 -2.68 -24.44
N GLU A 759 21.29 -3.35 -23.85
CA GLU A 759 21.52 -4.20 -22.69
C GLU A 759 22.49 -5.34 -23.01
N ARG A 760 22.34 -5.98 -24.17
CA ARG A 760 23.27 -7.03 -24.64
C ARG A 760 24.68 -6.48 -24.84
N ALA A 761 24.83 -5.26 -25.36
CA ALA A 761 26.13 -4.61 -25.53
C ALA A 761 26.80 -4.29 -24.18
N VAL A 762 26.05 -3.82 -23.17
CA VAL A 762 26.57 -3.62 -21.79
C VAL A 762 27.00 -4.95 -21.17
N ARG A 763 26.21 -6.02 -21.33
CA ARG A 763 26.56 -7.37 -20.87
C ARG A 763 27.86 -7.88 -21.51
N ALA A 764 28.08 -7.54 -22.77
CA ALA A 764 29.29 -7.88 -23.52
C ALA A 764 30.48 -6.91 -23.29
N GLY A 765 30.33 -5.91 -22.41
CA GLY A 765 31.39 -4.91 -22.13
C GLY A 765 31.63 -3.90 -23.26
N ARG A 766 30.76 -3.84 -24.27
CA ARG A 766 30.91 -2.98 -25.45
C ARG A 766 30.18 -1.65 -25.27
N ARG A 767 30.72 -0.78 -24.40
CA ARG A 767 30.09 0.51 -24.03
C ARG A 767 29.72 1.42 -25.21
N PRO A 768 30.56 1.65 -26.23
CA PRO A 768 30.19 2.53 -27.36
C PRO A 768 28.97 2.02 -28.12
N ARG A 769 28.86 0.70 -28.32
CA ARG A 769 27.70 0.09 -28.98
C ARG A 769 26.44 0.19 -28.12
N ALA A 770 26.58 0.09 -26.79
CA ALA A 770 25.46 0.29 -25.88
C ALA A 770 24.92 1.72 -25.93
N VAL A 771 25.80 2.73 -25.91
CA VAL A 771 25.41 4.14 -26.00
C VAL A 771 24.74 4.42 -27.35
N ALA A 772 25.32 3.93 -28.45
CA ALA A 772 24.73 4.10 -29.78
C ALA A 772 23.33 3.48 -29.88
N ALA A 773 23.15 2.25 -29.38
CA ALA A 773 21.84 1.59 -29.38
C ALA A 773 20.81 2.34 -28.51
N LEU A 774 21.19 2.84 -27.32
CA LEU A 774 20.28 3.67 -26.51
C LEU A 774 19.94 5.00 -27.18
N ALA A 775 20.89 5.64 -27.84
CA ALA A 775 20.65 6.88 -28.57
C ALA A 775 19.67 6.67 -29.75
N VAL A 776 19.77 5.54 -30.46
CA VAL A 776 18.80 5.17 -31.50
C VAL A 776 17.41 4.91 -30.90
N ALA A 777 17.32 4.16 -29.80
CA ALA A 777 16.04 3.93 -29.11
C ALA A 777 15.39 5.26 -28.68
N LEU A 778 16.18 6.18 -28.11
CA LEU A 778 15.73 7.51 -27.72
C LEU A 778 15.23 8.31 -28.92
N ALA A 779 15.96 8.30 -30.04
CA ALA A 779 15.55 8.99 -31.26
C ALA A 779 14.24 8.44 -31.84
N LEU A 780 14.06 7.11 -31.85
CA LEU A 780 12.82 6.47 -32.31
C LEU A 780 11.63 6.81 -31.40
N GLY A 781 11.83 6.82 -30.07
CA GLY A 781 10.78 7.25 -29.15
C GLY A 781 10.41 8.73 -29.28
N ILE A 782 11.39 9.62 -29.54
CA ILE A 782 11.13 11.04 -29.86
C ILE A 782 10.35 11.15 -31.17
N ALA A 783 10.73 10.39 -32.19
CA ALA A 783 10.01 10.35 -33.46
C ALA A 783 8.55 9.90 -33.26
N PHE A 784 8.32 8.87 -32.44
CA PHE A 784 6.97 8.42 -32.08
C PHE A 784 6.14 9.54 -31.45
N ALA A 785 6.71 10.24 -30.47
CA ALA A 785 6.04 11.35 -29.78
C ALA A 785 5.73 12.51 -30.74
N LEU A 786 6.65 12.86 -31.64
CA LEU A 786 6.44 13.92 -32.64
C LEU A 786 5.34 13.55 -33.65
N VAL A 787 5.31 12.29 -34.12
CA VAL A 787 4.24 11.80 -34.99
C VAL A 787 2.90 11.82 -34.27
N GLN A 788 2.85 11.42 -33.00
CA GLN A 788 1.62 11.47 -32.21
C GLN A 788 1.09 12.91 -32.04
N LEU A 789 1.98 13.87 -31.78
CA LEU A 789 1.63 15.29 -31.68
C LEU A 789 1.19 15.89 -33.02
N HIS A 790 1.82 15.48 -34.13
CA HIS A 790 1.36 15.86 -35.46
C HIS A 790 -0.03 15.30 -35.72
N GLU A 791 -0.28 14.04 -35.39
CA GLU A 791 -1.60 13.44 -35.54
C GLU A 791 -2.66 14.20 -34.73
N TRP A 792 -2.37 14.58 -33.49
CA TRP A 792 -3.28 15.38 -32.67
C TRP A 792 -3.64 16.73 -33.32
N ARG A 793 -2.66 17.39 -33.95
CA ARG A 793 -2.88 18.67 -34.66
C ARG A 793 -3.70 18.52 -35.93
N ASP A 794 -3.57 17.37 -36.60
CA ASP A 794 -4.25 17.07 -37.86
C ASP A 794 -5.71 16.60 -37.67
N ARG A 795 -6.15 16.34 -36.44
CA ARG A 795 -7.54 15.94 -36.16
C ARG A 795 -8.47 17.15 -36.28
N PRO A 796 -9.68 16.97 -36.84
CA PRO A 796 -10.67 18.04 -36.92
C PRO A 796 -11.34 18.36 -35.57
N TYR A 797 -11.13 17.51 -34.56
CA TYR A 797 -11.71 17.62 -33.22
C TYR A 797 -10.65 17.64 -32.13
N GLY A 798 -10.99 18.26 -30.99
CA GLY A 798 -10.21 18.26 -29.76
C GLY A 798 -10.78 17.36 -28.66
N PRO A 799 -10.18 17.38 -27.45
CA PRO A 799 -10.65 16.61 -26.29
C PRO A 799 -12.05 17.00 -25.78
N THR A 800 -12.53 18.19 -26.14
CA THR A 800 -13.82 18.77 -25.70
C THR A 800 -14.90 18.75 -26.78
N ALA A 801 -14.65 18.10 -27.93
CA ALA A 801 -15.59 18.13 -29.04
C ALA A 801 -16.81 17.23 -28.80
N HIS A 802 -16.55 16.02 -28.30
CA HIS A 802 -17.53 14.98 -28.02
C HIS A 802 -16.88 13.85 -27.20
N LEU A 803 -17.68 12.92 -26.67
CA LEU A 803 -17.22 11.78 -25.85
C LEU A 803 -16.03 11.01 -26.44
N TYR A 804 -16.10 10.64 -27.73
CA TYR A 804 -14.99 9.92 -28.38
C TYR A 804 -13.69 10.73 -28.38
N GLY A 805 -13.75 12.06 -28.54
CA GLY A 805 -12.58 12.94 -28.50
C GLY A 805 -11.98 12.96 -27.11
N SER A 806 -12.80 13.12 -26.07
CA SER A 806 -12.37 13.04 -24.67
C SER A 806 -11.63 11.73 -24.38
N LEU A 807 -12.17 10.59 -24.81
CA LEU A 807 -11.54 9.28 -24.64
C LEU A 807 -10.24 9.15 -25.44
N TYR A 808 -10.27 9.52 -26.73
CA TYR A 808 -9.12 9.38 -27.62
C TYR A 808 -7.91 10.18 -27.11
N PHE A 809 -8.10 11.46 -26.79
CA PHE A 809 -7.01 12.32 -26.31
C PHE A 809 -6.56 11.94 -24.91
N THR A 810 -7.45 11.44 -24.06
CA THR A 810 -7.06 10.99 -22.71
C THR A 810 -6.27 9.69 -22.75
N ILE A 811 -6.71 8.69 -23.53
CA ILE A 811 -6.01 7.41 -23.66
C ILE A 811 -4.64 7.59 -24.32
N THR A 812 -4.61 8.27 -25.48
CA THR A 812 -3.35 8.54 -26.18
C THR A 812 -2.47 9.52 -25.41
N GLY A 813 -3.05 10.44 -24.64
CA GLY A 813 -2.32 11.40 -23.80
C GLY A 813 -1.67 10.75 -22.59
N PHE A 814 -2.37 9.83 -21.92
CA PHE A 814 -1.76 9.01 -20.86
C PHE A 814 -0.61 8.16 -21.39
N HIS A 815 -0.78 7.55 -22.57
CA HIS A 815 0.30 6.80 -23.21
C HIS A 815 1.48 7.70 -23.56
N LEU A 816 1.23 8.87 -24.14
CA LEU A 816 2.26 9.85 -24.46
C LEU A 816 3.00 10.33 -23.20
N ALA A 817 2.29 10.54 -22.08
CA ALA A 817 2.92 10.86 -20.79
C ALA A 817 3.87 9.75 -20.32
N HIS A 818 3.48 8.48 -20.49
CA HIS A 818 4.33 7.32 -20.19
C HIS A 818 5.54 7.23 -21.14
N VAL A 819 5.36 7.52 -22.43
CA VAL A 819 6.45 7.65 -23.41
C VAL A 819 7.41 8.74 -22.97
N VAL A 820 6.94 9.93 -22.59
CA VAL A 820 7.78 11.03 -22.10
C VAL A 820 8.57 10.62 -20.86
N ALA A 821 7.92 9.99 -19.87
CA ALA A 821 8.62 9.45 -18.70
C ALA A 821 9.69 8.41 -19.09
N GLY A 822 9.36 7.52 -20.03
CA GLY A 822 10.29 6.54 -20.58
C GLY A 822 11.47 7.18 -21.32
N LEU A 823 11.24 8.24 -22.09
CA LEU A 823 12.28 9.00 -22.78
C LEU A 823 13.23 9.68 -21.78
N LEU A 824 12.70 10.24 -20.69
CA LEU A 824 13.53 10.81 -19.61
C LEU A 824 14.41 9.73 -18.96
N ILE A 825 13.84 8.54 -18.69
CA ILE A 825 14.59 7.40 -18.17
C ILE A 825 15.67 6.97 -19.17
N LEU A 826 15.33 6.80 -20.45
CA LEU A 826 16.29 6.42 -21.49
C LEU A 826 17.40 7.47 -21.67
N ALA A 827 17.08 8.75 -21.59
CA ALA A 827 18.07 9.83 -21.67
C ALA A 827 19.06 9.77 -20.49
N LEU A 828 18.56 9.59 -19.25
CA LEU A 828 19.41 9.41 -18.07
C LEU A 828 20.27 8.14 -18.18
N LEU A 829 19.68 7.03 -18.61
CA LEU A 829 20.41 5.78 -18.81
C LEU A 829 21.47 5.89 -19.90
N THR A 830 21.19 6.62 -20.98
CA THR A 830 22.15 6.91 -22.05
C THR A 830 23.32 7.72 -21.49
N GLY A 831 23.04 8.82 -20.78
CA GLY A 831 24.06 9.66 -20.15
C GLY A 831 24.92 8.90 -19.13
N TRP A 832 24.30 8.10 -18.27
CA TRP A 832 25.02 7.31 -17.27
C TRP A 832 25.83 6.15 -17.90
N THR A 833 25.34 5.54 -18.97
CA THR A 833 26.11 4.56 -19.77
C THR A 833 27.29 5.26 -20.45
N ALA A 834 27.06 6.44 -21.02
CA ALA A 834 28.06 7.28 -21.67
C ALA A 834 29.07 7.88 -20.69
N ALA A 835 28.79 7.92 -19.38
CA ALA A 835 29.71 8.28 -18.31
C ALA A 835 30.41 7.06 -17.65
N GLY A 836 30.02 5.83 -18.00
CA GLY A 836 30.69 4.61 -17.53
C GLY A 836 30.20 4.11 -16.16
N PHE A 837 29.05 4.59 -15.70
CA PHE A 837 28.43 4.08 -14.47
C PHE A 837 27.96 2.63 -14.63
N PHE A 838 27.52 2.26 -15.83
CA PHE A 838 27.06 0.91 -16.13
C PHE A 838 28.12 0.05 -16.82
N GLY A 839 28.11 -1.23 -16.48
CA GLY A 839 29.04 -2.24 -16.99
C GLY A 839 28.53 -3.64 -16.71
N ARG A 840 29.36 -4.67 -16.88
CA ARG A 840 28.95 -6.07 -16.70
C ARG A 840 28.33 -6.32 -15.32
N GLU A 841 28.84 -5.69 -14.29
CA GLU A 841 28.45 -5.86 -12.87
C GLU A 841 27.36 -4.88 -12.41
N ARG A 842 27.21 -3.73 -13.07
CA ARG A 842 26.28 -2.65 -12.70
C ARG A 842 25.34 -2.38 -13.86
N ARG A 843 24.32 -3.22 -14.02
CA ARG A 843 23.37 -3.12 -15.14
C ARG A 843 21.89 -3.13 -14.76
N VAL A 844 21.57 -3.32 -13.48
CA VAL A 844 20.17 -3.50 -13.05
C VAL A 844 19.29 -2.29 -13.39
N ALA A 845 19.78 -1.06 -13.22
CA ALA A 845 19.02 0.12 -13.59
C ALA A 845 18.69 0.17 -15.09
N LEU A 846 19.61 -0.29 -15.95
CA LEU A 846 19.38 -0.40 -17.39
C LEU A 846 18.32 -1.46 -17.71
N THR A 847 18.42 -2.65 -17.09
CA THR A 847 17.42 -3.71 -17.26
C THR A 847 16.03 -3.26 -16.79
N VAL A 848 15.96 -2.60 -15.63
CA VAL A 848 14.70 -2.10 -15.04
C VAL A 848 14.08 -1.01 -15.93
N GLY A 849 14.86 -0.02 -16.37
CA GLY A 849 14.36 1.01 -17.27
C GLY A 849 13.97 0.46 -18.64
N GLY A 850 14.67 -0.57 -19.12
CA GLY A 850 14.30 -1.26 -20.36
C GLY A 850 12.97 -2.00 -20.24
N LEU A 851 12.69 -2.68 -19.12
CA LEU A 851 11.39 -3.31 -18.87
C LEU A 851 10.23 -2.32 -18.88
N TYR A 852 10.42 -1.14 -18.27
CA TYR A 852 9.42 -0.08 -18.34
C TYR A 852 9.18 0.36 -19.80
N TRP A 853 10.24 0.55 -20.58
CA TRP A 853 10.10 0.92 -22.00
C TRP A 853 9.38 -0.16 -22.83
N HIS A 854 9.72 -1.44 -22.64
CA HIS A 854 9.02 -2.55 -23.28
C HIS A 854 7.53 -2.60 -22.91
N PHE A 855 7.18 -2.26 -21.66
CA PHE A 855 5.78 -2.15 -21.25
C PHE A 855 5.05 -1.04 -22.01
N VAL A 856 5.66 0.14 -22.17
CA VAL A 856 5.08 1.26 -22.93
C VAL A 856 4.74 0.85 -24.36
N ASP A 857 5.60 0.05 -24.99
CA ASP A 857 5.39 -0.51 -26.32
C ASP A 857 4.22 -1.50 -26.36
N VAL A 858 4.13 -2.40 -25.37
CA VAL A 858 3.03 -3.39 -25.28
C VAL A 858 1.68 -2.71 -25.09
N VAL A 859 1.60 -1.68 -24.24
CA VAL A 859 0.36 -0.91 -24.04
C VAL A 859 -0.09 -0.26 -25.34
N TRP A 860 0.84 0.27 -26.14
CA TRP A 860 0.52 0.87 -27.43
C TRP A 860 -0.21 -0.10 -28.36
N LEU A 861 0.11 -1.40 -28.34
CA LEU A 861 -0.61 -2.39 -29.15
C LEU A 861 -2.09 -2.45 -28.79
N PHE A 862 -2.42 -2.45 -27.50
CA PHE A 862 -3.82 -2.45 -27.05
C PHE A 862 -4.53 -1.15 -27.42
N ILE A 863 -3.86 -0.01 -27.27
CA ILE A 863 -4.40 1.30 -27.66
C ILE A 863 -4.62 1.37 -29.17
N PHE A 864 -3.64 0.95 -29.96
CA PHE A 864 -3.72 0.88 -31.41
C PHE A 864 -4.91 0.01 -31.85
N THR A 865 -5.04 -1.19 -31.28
CA THR A 865 -6.17 -2.07 -31.56
C THR A 865 -7.49 -1.43 -31.14
N ALA A 866 -7.57 -0.80 -29.97
CA ALA A 866 -8.81 -0.23 -29.48
C ALA A 866 -9.25 1.04 -30.25
N LEU A 867 -8.33 1.96 -30.56
CA LEU A 867 -8.66 3.28 -31.13
C LEU A 867 -8.50 3.38 -32.64
N TYR A 868 -7.73 2.49 -33.27
CA TYR A 868 -7.45 2.55 -34.70
C TYR A 868 -8.01 1.35 -35.46
N VAL A 869 -8.08 0.17 -34.85
CA VAL A 869 -8.59 -1.04 -35.51
C VAL A 869 -10.06 -1.30 -35.19
N SER A 870 -10.43 -1.34 -33.90
CA SER A 870 -11.80 -1.68 -33.48
C SER A 870 -12.90 -0.77 -34.06
N PRO A 871 -12.66 0.54 -34.33
CA PRO A 871 -13.59 1.36 -35.10
C PRO A 871 -14.12 0.73 -36.39
N TYR A 872 -13.29 -0.02 -37.12
CA TYR A 872 -13.69 -0.65 -38.39
C TYR A 872 -14.71 -1.77 -38.20
N TRP A 873 -14.86 -2.28 -36.97
CA TRP A 873 -15.69 -3.42 -36.61
C TRP A 873 -16.91 -2.95 -35.80
N LEU A 874 -16.73 -1.89 -35.01
CA LEU A 874 -17.74 -1.33 -34.11
C LEU A 874 -18.63 -0.27 -34.76
N ARG A 875 -18.23 0.26 -35.92
CA ARG A 875 -19.02 1.28 -36.63
C ARG A 875 -20.33 0.65 -37.14
N ARG A 876 -21.42 0.93 -36.42
CA ARG A 876 -22.78 0.63 -36.88
C ARG A 876 -23.10 1.50 -38.10
N SER A 877 -23.73 0.90 -39.11
CA SER A 877 -24.15 1.53 -40.37
C SER A 877 -25.08 2.73 -40.15
#